data_AF-A0AB34U2E1-F1
#
_entry.id   AF-A0AB34U2E1-F1
#
_cell.length_a   1.000
_cell.length_b   1.000
_cell.length_c   1.000
_cell.angle_alpha   90.00
_cell.angle_beta   90.00
_cell.angle_gamma   90.00
#
_symmetry.space_group_name_H-M   'P 1'
#
loop_
_entity.id
_entity.type
_entity.pdbx_description
1 polymer ?
#
loop_
_entity_poly.entity_id
_entity_poly.type
_entity_poly.pdbx_seq_one_letter_code
_entity_poly.pdbx_strand_id
1 'polypeptide(L)'
;MSSSRLVSIVIPAYKPAFFEAALASALRQNHDDIEIIITDDCRDDGIKAIVEKLSPNSRWPIHYFKNATPLGEPHNIAHAIARAQGEYIKFLYDDDILLPDCVRLMFDVMHDSPDIKVVSATRKRIDANGALLADNLYTAYPFGKNVVLNGPELVSFLASHPINFVGEPSAVMCRREDLLVFGQDIMSLQQVLIWGLGDLAMYVKLLRHGNLAMLARPLSYFRVSDQQSSEAFRKDPTLPREGHANFRRIPTELGWVRPDEFNGKAKVAPLSQRDNIQEMDLLAYFDRRPEATVRNTRVAGWLAQRRPTPAQHVLLEEYLQQHNGGPAVAIVVSDFNQQPESVLSTLQSLASDAPLLDKLKVFVLADYDREQQTPLQAQLPWRDASMENRATVINALMQENDQAWWILVDAGTTFTSSGLLCAVMKMIETPEACAVFGDEVTLHAQAGAHLAFRPDFSLDYLLTCPAATSRNWLFNREKALEVGGFDPVHAQAIELDLILRMIEGSGYTEFAHSCEPMIISPLWQAQENYDQARTVQRHLHVRGYPGSKVHALESGLYRIDYGHAEQPLVSILVTSQDHLETLLPCVESILEHTTYPHYEILICDNNSQLAQTTQWLATIDSMQSERIRIVRHEQALSPSALLNSAAEHALGDYLVMLDSHALIIQQDWLNHLLNHALRPEVGVVGAKLISTNGNVVQAGIIMGLNGTAATVTASDIAGSASDAQRLETDQNYSAVSGSCLMIRKSVHEEVQGLDEHLFPLHFNDVDLCLKARSTGHLVVWTPHAIVALRPDDAQSDAEALDFATRALYHRWLHYMAWDPAYNKNLTLTDSFVAQSNPQLSWRPLTHRPLPVVLALPCNHAAAGNRISTALQSLSAERETDGIISHAPLPFVEIARLSPDTVVIQGPVNESLIASINAIKDHTNAWVAYDLPHYPAYAEIDKSAVPLATVQASLRHGLARADLITVPTTALAELLEGSHPNVQVIETRLAPEPWRNLQSQRQTRPRPRVGWVGTAAETGDLLILSEVIKALADRVEWVIMGPCTRWLRPYIHELRSPVEGTLFPGTLASLNLDLVLAPAESNLINTSKSPVALLEFGACGFPVICSDVLSVPEDLPVTRVENETNAWVSAIEQHIDQLDECARKGDALRQAVIDNWMLEADHLQAWRDAWLKG
;
A
#
# COMPACT_ATOMS: atom_id res chain seq x y z
N MET A 1 -45.59 2.62 -34.35
CA MET A 1 -44.57 3.50 -34.95
C MET A 1 -43.23 2.90 -34.60
N SER A 2 -42.38 2.59 -35.59
CA SER A 2 -41.08 1.98 -35.35
C SER A 2 -40.16 3.03 -34.73
N SER A 3 -40.07 3.09 -33.39
CA SER A 3 -39.08 3.91 -32.69
C SER A 3 -37.69 3.43 -33.11
N SER A 4 -36.86 4.34 -33.59
CA SER A 4 -35.54 4.01 -34.11
C SER A 4 -34.68 3.44 -32.98
N ARG A 5 -34.05 2.28 -33.19
CA ARG A 5 -33.11 1.69 -32.21
C ARG A 5 -31.69 2.24 -32.38
N LEU A 6 -31.50 3.18 -33.29
CA LEU A 6 -30.19 3.74 -33.63
C LEU A 6 -29.62 4.57 -32.48
N VAL A 7 -28.43 4.20 -32.02
CA VAL A 7 -27.63 4.96 -31.06
C VAL A 7 -26.44 5.61 -31.78
N SER A 8 -26.27 6.92 -31.61
CA SER A 8 -25.06 7.61 -32.08
C SER A 8 -24.02 7.66 -30.97
N ILE A 9 -22.88 7.01 -31.18
CA ILE A 9 -21.71 7.22 -30.32
C ILE A 9 -21.01 8.49 -30.79
N VAL A 10 -21.01 9.54 -29.96
CA VAL A 10 -20.35 10.81 -30.28
C VAL A 10 -18.99 10.88 -29.60
N ILE A 11 -17.95 11.13 -30.40
CA ILE A 11 -16.55 11.17 -29.96
C ILE A 11 -15.97 12.56 -30.28
N PRO A 12 -16.00 13.51 -29.33
CA PRO A 12 -15.31 14.79 -29.47
C PRO A 12 -13.80 14.56 -29.28
N ALA A 13 -13.06 14.50 -30.39
CA ALA A 13 -11.64 14.20 -30.36
C ALA A 13 -10.80 15.48 -30.36
N TYR A 14 -9.76 15.51 -29.52
CA TYR A 14 -8.81 16.63 -29.42
C TYR A 14 -7.36 16.14 -29.49
N LYS A 15 -7.07 14.91 -29.04
CA LYS A 15 -5.72 14.33 -29.01
C LYS A 15 -5.70 12.86 -29.46
N PRO A 16 -4.65 12.43 -30.18
CA PRO A 16 -4.60 11.06 -30.71
C PRO A 16 -4.11 10.00 -29.72
N ALA A 17 -3.46 10.39 -28.61
CA ALA A 17 -2.69 9.49 -27.75
C ALA A 17 -3.44 8.22 -27.27
N PHE A 18 -4.75 8.34 -27.04
CA PHE A 18 -5.61 7.25 -26.55
C PHE A 18 -6.85 7.00 -27.41
N PHE A 19 -7.03 7.81 -28.47
CA PHE A 19 -8.25 7.85 -29.27
C PHE A 19 -8.53 6.52 -29.98
N GLU A 20 -7.48 5.79 -30.33
CA GLU A 20 -7.64 4.49 -30.95
C GLU A 20 -8.25 3.46 -30.01
N ALA A 21 -7.83 3.42 -28.74
CA ALA A 21 -8.41 2.53 -27.75
C ALA A 21 -9.88 2.89 -27.50
N ALA A 22 -10.18 4.19 -27.46
CA ALA A 22 -11.55 4.70 -27.37
C ALA A 22 -12.38 4.22 -28.58
N LEU A 23 -11.96 4.53 -29.82
CA LEU A 23 -12.68 4.13 -31.03
C LEU A 23 -12.82 2.61 -31.14
N ALA A 24 -11.78 1.83 -30.85
CA ALA A 24 -11.86 0.37 -30.83
C ALA A 24 -12.85 -0.16 -29.78
N SER A 25 -13.02 0.53 -28.65
CA SER A 25 -14.04 0.19 -27.64
C SER A 25 -15.47 0.46 -28.13
N ALA A 26 -15.66 1.53 -28.92
CA ALA A 26 -16.92 1.81 -29.60
C ALA A 26 -17.24 0.75 -30.66
N LEU A 27 -16.25 0.28 -31.41
CA LEU A 27 -16.40 -0.77 -32.42
C LEU A 27 -16.78 -2.15 -31.85
N ARG A 28 -16.48 -2.40 -30.57
CA ARG A 28 -16.74 -3.67 -29.89
C ARG A 28 -18.07 -3.72 -29.13
N GLN A 29 -18.89 -2.67 -29.22
CA GLN A 29 -20.21 -2.67 -28.58
C GLN A 29 -21.08 -3.81 -29.12
N ASN A 30 -22.07 -4.29 -28.37
CA ASN A 30 -22.92 -5.41 -28.80
C ASN A 30 -24.39 -5.04 -29.04
N HIS A 31 -24.65 -3.78 -29.38
CA HIS A 31 -25.97 -3.30 -29.82
C HIS A 31 -26.15 -3.47 -31.34
N ASP A 32 -27.40 -3.57 -31.80
CA ASP A 32 -27.69 -3.89 -33.20
C ASP A 32 -27.41 -2.70 -34.13
N ASP A 33 -27.95 -1.52 -33.81
CA ASP A 33 -27.90 -0.33 -34.65
C ASP A 33 -27.11 0.81 -34.00
N ILE A 34 -25.88 1.02 -34.46
CA ILE A 34 -25.02 2.14 -34.03
C ILE A 34 -24.59 2.96 -35.25
N GLU A 35 -24.36 4.25 -35.05
CA GLU A 35 -23.47 5.05 -35.88
C GLU A 35 -22.42 5.73 -34.98
N ILE A 36 -21.24 6.04 -35.53
CA ILE A 36 -20.17 6.68 -34.77
C ILE A 36 -19.89 8.04 -35.39
N ILE A 37 -20.06 9.11 -34.62
CA ILE A 37 -19.83 10.50 -35.04
C ILE A 37 -18.56 11.00 -34.37
N ILE A 38 -17.56 11.36 -35.18
CA ILE A 38 -16.26 11.81 -34.71
C ILE A 38 -16.06 13.24 -35.17
N THR A 39 -15.90 14.16 -34.22
CA THR A 39 -15.61 15.57 -34.50
C THR A 39 -14.23 15.92 -33.97
N ASP A 40 -13.34 16.30 -34.88
CA ASP A 40 -11.91 16.39 -34.65
C ASP A 40 -11.46 17.85 -34.50
N ASP A 41 -11.08 18.19 -33.27
CA ASP A 41 -10.45 19.45 -32.85
C ASP A 41 -8.91 19.33 -32.76
N CYS A 42 -8.34 18.19 -33.15
CA CYS A 42 -6.91 18.00 -33.15
C CYS A 42 -6.23 18.89 -34.20
N ARG A 43 -5.09 19.49 -33.81
CA ARG A 43 -4.32 20.39 -34.69
C ARG A 43 -3.65 19.66 -35.85
N ASP A 44 -3.40 18.36 -35.71
CA ASP A 44 -2.81 17.52 -36.74
C ASP A 44 -3.82 16.48 -37.25
N ASP A 45 -3.43 15.68 -38.25
CA ASP A 45 -4.29 14.64 -38.83
C ASP A 45 -4.25 13.31 -38.04
N GLY A 46 -3.81 13.33 -36.77
CA GLY A 46 -3.68 12.12 -35.95
C GLY A 46 -5.00 11.38 -35.76
N ILE A 47 -6.09 12.10 -35.44
CA ILE A 47 -7.43 11.51 -35.32
C ILE A 47 -7.91 10.97 -36.66
N LYS A 48 -7.76 11.76 -37.73
CA LYS A 48 -8.14 11.35 -39.09
C LYS A 48 -7.51 10.01 -39.49
N ALA A 49 -6.20 9.87 -39.26
CA ALA A 49 -5.47 8.64 -39.58
C ALA A 49 -6.01 7.43 -38.80
N ILE A 50 -6.34 7.61 -37.51
CA ILE A 50 -6.93 6.53 -36.69
C ILE A 50 -8.34 6.17 -37.18
N VAL A 51 -9.14 7.15 -37.61
CA VAL A 51 -10.48 6.88 -38.15
C VAL A 51 -10.40 6.15 -39.47
N GLU A 52 -9.58 6.62 -40.41
CA GLU A 52 -9.39 5.99 -41.73
C GLU A 52 -8.91 4.54 -41.58
N LYS A 53 -8.04 4.30 -40.59
CA LYS A 53 -7.56 2.98 -40.22
C LYS A 53 -8.66 2.04 -39.69
N LEU A 54 -9.47 2.51 -38.74
CA LEU A 54 -10.43 1.65 -38.03
C LEU A 54 -11.80 1.54 -38.73
N SER A 55 -12.14 2.48 -39.60
CA SER A 55 -13.40 2.48 -40.36
C SER A 55 -13.67 1.18 -41.14
N PRO A 56 -12.70 0.56 -41.84
CA PRO A 56 -12.92 -0.69 -42.56
C PRO A 56 -13.26 -1.89 -41.67
N ASN A 57 -12.96 -1.82 -40.37
CA ASN A 57 -13.27 -2.87 -39.38
C ASN A 57 -14.60 -2.61 -38.66
N SER A 58 -15.24 -1.49 -38.95
CA SER A 58 -16.50 -1.13 -38.34
C SER A 58 -17.66 -1.83 -39.04
N ARG A 59 -18.47 -2.52 -38.26
CA ARG A 59 -19.78 -3.03 -38.70
C ARG A 59 -20.84 -1.94 -38.82
N TRP A 60 -20.51 -0.72 -38.42
CA TRP A 60 -21.39 0.45 -38.38
C TRP A 60 -20.81 1.64 -39.14
N PRO A 61 -21.65 2.56 -39.64
CA PRO A 61 -21.17 3.77 -40.27
C PRO A 61 -20.36 4.64 -39.28
N ILE A 62 -19.17 5.05 -39.71
CA ILE A 62 -18.36 6.08 -39.03
C ILE A 62 -18.42 7.36 -39.86
N HIS A 63 -18.81 8.45 -39.22
CA HIS A 63 -18.88 9.78 -39.79
C HIS A 63 -17.82 10.67 -39.15
N TYR A 64 -16.82 11.06 -39.92
CA TYR A 64 -15.71 11.89 -39.46
C TYR A 64 -15.82 13.32 -39.98
N PHE A 65 -15.61 14.29 -39.08
CA PHE A 65 -15.67 15.72 -39.40
C PHE A 65 -14.48 16.43 -38.75
N LYS A 66 -13.60 17.00 -39.57
CA LYS A 66 -12.52 17.85 -39.08
C LYS A 66 -12.97 19.30 -38.94
N ASN A 67 -12.70 19.90 -37.78
CA ASN A 67 -12.92 21.32 -37.58
C ASN A 67 -11.77 22.12 -38.17
N ALA A 68 -12.08 23.16 -38.95
CA ALA A 68 -11.07 24.03 -39.56
C ALA A 68 -10.25 24.80 -38.51
N THR A 69 -10.89 25.13 -37.38
CA THR A 69 -10.30 25.72 -36.20
C THR A 69 -10.81 24.97 -34.98
N PRO A 70 -9.95 24.62 -33.99
CA PRO A 70 -10.41 23.94 -32.78
C PRO A 70 -11.54 24.73 -32.10
N LEU A 71 -12.68 24.07 -31.90
CA LEU A 71 -13.90 24.68 -31.35
C LEU A 71 -13.91 24.70 -29.82
N GLY A 72 -13.11 23.84 -29.20
CA GLY A 72 -13.11 23.59 -27.76
C GLY A 72 -14.24 22.65 -27.36
N GLU A 73 -14.06 21.97 -26.23
CA GLU A 73 -14.91 20.86 -25.76
C GLU A 73 -16.43 21.13 -25.87
N PRO A 74 -17.00 22.24 -25.35
CA PRO A 74 -18.45 22.48 -25.40
C PRO A 74 -19.00 22.55 -26.82
N HIS A 75 -18.31 23.28 -27.69
CA HIS A 75 -18.74 23.50 -29.07
C HIS A 75 -18.50 22.27 -29.94
N ASN A 76 -17.42 21.53 -29.70
CA ASN A 76 -17.11 20.31 -30.43
C ASN A 76 -18.14 19.21 -30.11
N ILE A 77 -18.55 19.07 -28.85
CA ILE A 77 -19.63 18.16 -28.45
C ILE A 77 -20.96 18.55 -29.10
N ALA A 78 -21.33 19.83 -29.04
CA ALA A 78 -22.55 20.33 -29.68
C ALA A 78 -22.55 20.05 -31.20
N HIS A 79 -21.38 20.19 -31.83
CA HIS A 79 -21.16 19.92 -33.25
C HIS A 79 -21.33 18.44 -33.62
N ALA A 80 -20.92 17.53 -32.74
CA ALA A 80 -21.13 16.09 -32.89
C ALA A 80 -22.61 15.70 -32.74
N ILE A 81 -23.28 16.21 -31.70
CA ILE A 81 -24.71 15.94 -31.45
C ILE A 81 -25.59 16.45 -32.60
N ALA A 82 -25.27 17.62 -33.17
CA ALA A 82 -26.00 18.15 -34.32
C ALA A 82 -25.96 17.22 -35.55
N ARG A 83 -24.87 16.45 -35.70
CA ARG A 83 -24.62 15.52 -36.83
C ARG A 83 -25.12 14.10 -36.62
N ALA A 84 -25.29 13.70 -35.37
CA ALA A 84 -25.91 12.43 -35.02
C ALA A 84 -27.30 12.31 -35.67
N GLN A 85 -27.68 11.10 -36.07
CA GLN A 85 -28.98 10.74 -36.63
C GLN A 85 -29.79 9.85 -35.69
N GLY A 86 -29.11 9.14 -34.79
CA GLY A 86 -29.67 8.30 -33.75
C GLY A 86 -30.54 9.06 -32.76
N GLU A 87 -31.56 8.39 -32.26
CA GLU A 87 -32.48 8.93 -31.26
C GLU A 87 -31.79 9.08 -29.89
N TYR A 88 -30.76 8.27 -29.65
CA TYR A 88 -29.98 8.24 -28.42
C TYR A 88 -28.52 8.62 -28.71
N ILE A 89 -27.93 9.39 -27.79
CA ILE A 89 -26.52 9.79 -27.81
C ILE A 89 -25.80 9.04 -26.70
N LYS A 90 -24.76 8.29 -27.09
CA LYS A 90 -23.75 7.78 -26.17
C LYS A 90 -22.47 8.59 -26.35
N PHE A 91 -22.00 9.25 -25.30
CA PHE A 91 -20.72 9.93 -25.38
C PHE A 91 -19.57 8.96 -25.19
N LEU A 92 -18.43 9.27 -25.79
CA LEU A 92 -17.16 8.63 -25.53
C LEU A 92 -16.05 9.66 -25.72
N TYR A 93 -15.31 9.96 -24.67
CA TYR A 93 -14.15 10.85 -24.79
C TYR A 93 -12.95 10.12 -25.38
N ASP A 94 -12.01 10.89 -25.95
CA ASP A 94 -10.89 10.36 -26.72
C ASP A 94 -9.84 9.61 -25.90
N ASP A 95 -9.97 9.53 -24.58
CA ASP A 95 -9.07 8.79 -23.69
C ASP A 95 -9.74 7.71 -22.83
N ASP A 96 -11.06 7.59 -22.88
CA ASP A 96 -11.85 6.61 -22.14
C ASP A 96 -12.14 5.33 -22.95
N ILE A 97 -12.65 4.29 -22.27
CA ILE A 97 -12.97 3.00 -22.89
C ILE A 97 -14.41 2.59 -22.52
N LEU A 98 -15.20 2.18 -23.51
CA LEU A 98 -16.49 1.53 -23.28
C LEU A 98 -16.33 0.01 -23.17
N LEU A 99 -17.03 -0.61 -22.21
CA LEU A 99 -17.13 -2.07 -22.13
C LEU A 99 -18.15 -2.61 -23.14
N PRO A 100 -18.02 -3.87 -23.62
CA PRO A 100 -18.80 -4.37 -24.77
C PRO A 100 -20.33 -4.27 -24.64
N ASP A 101 -20.86 -4.40 -23.42
CA ASP A 101 -22.30 -4.33 -23.11
C ASP A 101 -22.83 -2.89 -22.89
N CYS A 102 -21.97 -1.87 -22.96
CA CYS A 102 -22.30 -0.51 -22.50
C CYS A 102 -23.51 0.08 -23.22
N VAL A 103 -23.45 0.16 -24.56
CA VAL A 103 -24.51 0.78 -25.37
C VAL A 103 -25.83 0.04 -25.20
N ARG A 104 -25.82 -1.30 -25.31
CA ARG A 104 -27.02 -2.12 -25.23
C ARG A 104 -27.73 -1.97 -23.88
N LEU A 105 -27.00 -2.12 -22.77
CA LEU A 105 -27.62 -2.07 -21.43
C LEU A 105 -28.14 -0.68 -21.08
N MET A 106 -27.47 0.39 -21.52
CA MET A 106 -27.95 1.75 -21.30
C MET A 106 -29.14 2.09 -22.21
N PHE A 107 -29.11 1.60 -23.46
CA PHE A 107 -30.21 1.71 -24.40
C PHE A 107 -31.47 1.03 -23.87
N ASP A 108 -31.38 -0.21 -23.39
CA ASP A 108 -32.53 -0.97 -22.89
C ASP A 108 -33.28 -0.18 -21.80
N VAL A 109 -32.54 0.41 -20.86
CA VAL A 109 -33.14 1.25 -19.81
C VAL A 109 -33.77 2.52 -20.36
N MET A 110 -33.07 3.23 -21.23
CA MET A 110 -33.55 4.51 -21.75
C MET A 110 -34.74 4.34 -22.70
N HIS A 111 -34.74 3.27 -23.49
CA HIS A 111 -35.78 2.94 -24.45
C HIS A 111 -37.09 2.61 -23.75
N ASP A 112 -37.03 1.76 -22.72
CA ASP A 112 -38.21 1.29 -22.00
C ASP A 112 -38.82 2.36 -21.05
N SER A 113 -38.17 3.52 -20.94
CA SER A 113 -38.44 4.49 -19.88
C SER A 113 -38.44 5.94 -20.38
N PRO A 114 -39.57 6.45 -20.87
CA PRO A 114 -39.69 7.83 -21.36
C PRO A 114 -39.40 8.91 -20.30
N ASP A 115 -39.63 8.60 -19.01
CA ASP A 115 -39.42 9.49 -17.88
C ASP A 115 -37.94 9.67 -17.49
N ILE A 116 -37.06 8.76 -17.91
CA ILE A 116 -35.62 8.84 -17.66
C ILE A 116 -34.98 9.73 -18.71
N LYS A 117 -34.36 10.83 -18.29
CA LYS A 117 -33.66 11.79 -19.18
C LYS A 117 -32.17 11.55 -19.26
N VAL A 118 -31.59 10.85 -18.29
CA VAL A 118 -30.18 10.50 -18.24
C VAL A 118 -30.05 9.06 -17.76
N VAL A 119 -29.30 8.23 -18.48
CA VAL A 119 -28.83 6.93 -17.98
C VAL A 119 -27.33 7.04 -17.71
N SER A 120 -26.89 6.62 -16.53
CA SER A 120 -25.48 6.52 -16.15
C SER A 120 -25.15 5.09 -15.70
N ALA A 121 -23.89 4.71 -15.77
CA ALA A 121 -23.38 3.47 -15.21
C ALA A 121 -22.14 3.72 -14.36
N THR A 122 -21.82 2.78 -13.47
CA THR A 122 -20.53 2.84 -12.77
C THR A 122 -19.37 2.71 -13.75
N ARG A 123 -18.21 3.21 -13.33
CA ARG A 123 -16.96 3.12 -14.08
C ARG A 123 -15.85 2.58 -13.19
N LYS A 124 -14.79 2.06 -13.80
CA LYS A 124 -13.52 1.82 -13.12
C LYS A 124 -12.49 2.81 -13.58
N ARG A 125 -11.58 3.18 -12.69
CA ARG A 125 -10.47 4.07 -13.00
C ARG A 125 -9.31 3.26 -13.55
N ILE A 126 -8.65 3.79 -14.56
CA ILE A 126 -7.40 3.24 -15.09
C ILE A 126 -6.34 4.33 -15.21
N ASP A 127 -5.07 4.00 -15.07
CA ASP A 127 -3.97 4.94 -15.32
C ASP A 127 -3.67 5.09 -16.82
N ALA A 128 -2.60 5.82 -17.18
CA ALA A 128 -2.16 5.98 -18.56
C ALA A 128 -1.83 4.65 -19.26
N ASN A 129 -1.41 3.63 -18.49
CA ASN A 129 -1.01 2.31 -18.98
C ASN A 129 -2.20 1.32 -19.00
N GLY A 130 -3.35 1.71 -18.48
CA GLY A 130 -4.55 0.86 -18.40
C GLY A 130 -4.63 0.01 -17.12
N ALA A 131 -3.72 0.19 -16.16
CA ALA A 131 -3.79 -0.50 -14.87
C ALA A 131 -4.94 0.05 -14.03
N LEU A 132 -5.65 -0.84 -13.33
CA LEU A 132 -6.80 -0.46 -12.51
C LEU A 132 -6.35 0.39 -11.32
N LEU A 133 -7.00 1.53 -11.14
CA LEU A 133 -6.85 2.41 -9.99
C LEU A 133 -8.02 2.22 -9.03
N ALA A 134 -7.75 2.41 -7.73
CA ALA A 134 -8.80 2.41 -6.71
C ALA A 134 -9.84 3.51 -6.96
N ASP A 135 -11.10 3.23 -6.63
CA ASP A 135 -12.18 4.20 -6.75
C ASP A 135 -11.97 5.40 -5.79
N ASN A 136 -12.33 6.61 -6.25
CA ASN A 136 -12.30 7.82 -5.42
C ASN A 136 -13.73 8.22 -5.01
N LEU A 137 -13.90 9.36 -4.32
CA LEU A 137 -15.21 9.87 -3.86
C LEU A 137 -16.22 9.99 -5.00
N TYR A 138 -15.76 10.38 -6.18
CA TYR A 138 -16.60 10.71 -7.32
C TYR A 138 -16.86 9.49 -8.22
N THR A 139 -16.07 8.41 -8.11
CA THR A 139 -16.29 7.15 -8.86
C THR A 139 -16.96 6.04 -8.04
N ALA A 140 -17.08 6.20 -6.73
CA ALA A 140 -17.74 5.22 -5.86
C ALA A 140 -19.27 5.19 -6.04
N TYR A 141 -19.85 3.98 -6.10
CA TYR A 141 -21.28 3.78 -6.33
C TYR A 141 -22.08 3.61 -5.02
N PRO A 142 -23.04 4.49 -4.69
CA PRO A 142 -23.71 4.49 -3.38
C PRO A 142 -24.72 3.37 -3.15
N PHE A 143 -25.27 2.79 -4.22
CA PHE A 143 -26.60 2.17 -4.14
C PHE A 143 -26.59 0.64 -4.09
N GLY A 144 -25.46 -0.02 -4.42
CA GLY A 144 -25.31 -1.48 -4.42
C GLY A 144 -26.20 -2.27 -5.41
N LYS A 145 -27.10 -1.59 -6.12
CA LYS A 145 -28.07 -2.13 -7.10
C LYS A 145 -28.45 -1.04 -8.10
N ASN A 146 -29.02 -1.41 -9.25
CA ASN A 146 -29.50 -0.43 -10.23
C ASN A 146 -30.64 0.42 -9.63
N VAL A 147 -30.58 1.74 -9.80
CA VAL A 147 -31.53 2.69 -9.20
C VAL A 147 -32.03 3.74 -10.19
N VAL A 148 -33.17 4.35 -9.85
CA VAL A 148 -33.69 5.58 -10.45
C VAL A 148 -33.73 6.66 -9.37
N LEU A 149 -33.23 7.84 -9.69
CA LEU A 149 -33.25 9.02 -8.84
C LEU A 149 -34.19 10.07 -9.42
N ASN A 150 -34.93 10.75 -8.55
CA ASN A 150 -35.77 11.87 -8.95
C ASN A 150 -34.91 13.03 -9.46
N GLY A 151 -35.12 13.41 -10.73
CA GLY A 151 -34.29 14.41 -11.40
C GLY A 151 -34.32 15.80 -10.76
N PRO A 152 -35.49 16.46 -10.60
CA PRO A 152 -35.56 17.78 -10.00
C PRO A 152 -34.97 17.86 -8.58
N GLU A 153 -35.16 16.81 -7.78
CA GLU A 153 -34.56 16.74 -6.44
C GLU A 153 -33.03 16.59 -6.51
N LEU A 154 -32.53 15.79 -7.46
CA LEU A 154 -31.10 15.65 -7.73
C LEU A 154 -30.48 16.93 -8.28
N VAL A 155 -31.21 17.73 -9.08
CA VAL A 155 -30.77 19.06 -9.53
C VAL A 155 -30.54 19.98 -8.34
N SER A 156 -31.47 19.98 -7.38
CA SER A 156 -31.29 20.75 -6.14
C SER A 156 -30.06 20.28 -5.36
N PHE A 157 -29.86 18.96 -5.24
CA PHE A 157 -28.67 18.41 -4.58
C PHE A 157 -27.37 18.83 -5.27
N LEU A 158 -27.26 18.65 -6.59
CA LEU A 158 -26.04 18.98 -7.34
C LEU A 158 -25.74 20.48 -7.33
N ALA A 159 -26.77 21.33 -7.40
CA ALA A 159 -26.60 22.79 -7.33
C ALA A 159 -26.10 23.27 -5.96
N SER A 160 -26.57 22.67 -4.86
CA SER A 160 -26.07 22.97 -3.52
C SER A 160 -24.71 22.31 -3.24
N HIS A 161 -24.50 21.10 -3.76
CA HIS A 161 -23.34 20.24 -3.52
C HIS A 161 -22.83 19.68 -4.86
N PRO A 162 -21.90 20.38 -5.55
CA PRO A 162 -21.45 20.03 -6.91
C PRO A 162 -20.54 18.80 -6.95
N ILE A 163 -21.08 17.64 -6.60
CA ILE A 163 -20.39 16.36 -6.48
C ILE A 163 -20.79 15.51 -7.69
N ASN A 164 -19.86 15.33 -8.63
CA ASN A 164 -20.15 14.58 -9.85
C ASN A 164 -19.99 13.05 -9.67
N PHE A 165 -20.96 12.44 -9.01
CA PHE A 165 -21.08 10.98 -8.92
C PHE A 165 -21.81 10.35 -10.11
N VAL A 166 -22.53 11.17 -10.90
CA VAL A 166 -23.19 10.76 -12.16
C VAL A 166 -22.14 10.29 -13.18
N GLY A 167 -20.98 10.93 -13.17
CA GLY A 167 -19.80 10.55 -13.96
C GLY A 167 -19.53 11.47 -15.14
N GLU A 168 -18.35 11.30 -15.72
CA GLU A 168 -17.96 11.93 -16.97
C GLU A 168 -18.90 11.52 -18.12
N PRO A 169 -18.99 12.29 -19.22
CA PRO A 169 -19.93 11.99 -20.30
C PRO A 169 -19.80 10.56 -20.84
N SER A 170 -18.59 9.98 -20.88
CA SER A 170 -18.35 8.58 -21.26
C SER A 170 -19.15 7.55 -20.43
N ALA A 171 -19.57 7.89 -19.21
CA ALA A 171 -20.43 7.06 -18.36
C ALA A 171 -21.94 7.23 -18.64
N VAL A 172 -22.33 8.20 -19.48
CA VAL A 172 -23.72 8.67 -19.62
C VAL A 172 -24.30 8.42 -21.03
N MET A 173 -25.62 8.25 -21.11
CA MET A 173 -26.43 8.19 -22.33
C MET A 173 -27.67 9.09 -22.18
N CYS A 174 -28.01 9.83 -23.24
CA CYS A 174 -29.11 10.78 -23.28
C CYS A 174 -29.92 10.66 -24.58
N ARG A 175 -31.13 11.23 -24.64
CA ARG A 175 -31.83 11.40 -25.92
C ARG A 175 -31.26 12.58 -26.69
N ARG A 176 -31.12 12.41 -28.01
CA ARG A 176 -30.57 13.45 -28.89
C ARG A 176 -31.43 14.71 -28.89
N GLU A 177 -32.76 14.57 -28.95
CA GLU A 177 -33.67 15.71 -29.00
C GLU A 177 -33.54 16.62 -27.78
N ASP A 178 -33.35 16.04 -26.59
CA ASP A 178 -33.21 16.79 -25.35
C ASP A 178 -31.89 17.59 -25.33
N LEU A 179 -30.84 17.06 -25.97
CA LEU A 179 -29.53 17.72 -26.07
C LEU A 179 -29.48 18.79 -27.16
N LEU A 180 -30.14 18.57 -28.30
CA LEU A 180 -30.13 19.50 -29.45
C LEU A 180 -30.64 20.89 -29.07
N VAL A 181 -31.59 20.97 -28.14
CA VAL A 181 -32.17 22.24 -27.67
C VAL A 181 -31.11 23.13 -27.01
N PHE A 182 -30.03 22.56 -26.46
CA PHE A 182 -28.98 23.34 -25.81
C PHE A 182 -28.01 24.01 -26.78
N GLY A 183 -27.88 23.49 -28.00
CA GLY A 183 -26.93 24.01 -29.00
C GLY A 183 -25.52 24.19 -28.43
N GLN A 184 -24.91 25.36 -28.69
CA GLN A 184 -23.57 25.70 -28.21
C GLN A 184 -23.51 25.95 -26.69
N ASP A 185 -24.66 26.17 -26.05
CA ASP A 185 -24.76 26.39 -24.60
C ASP A 185 -24.78 25.08 -23.79
N ILE A 186 -24.37 23.94 -24.38
CA ILE A 186 -24.50 22.62 -23.75
C ILE A 186 -23.81 22.51 -22.37
N MET A 187 -22.66 23.14 -22.19
CA MET A 187 -21.93 23.23 -20.90
C MET A 187 -22.11 24.57 -20.18
N SER A 188 -23.11 25.36 -20.60
CA SER A 188 -23.42 26.68 -20.04
C SER A 188 -24.75 26.69 -19.29
N LEU A 189 -24.85 27.58 -18.30
CA LEU A 189 -26.09 27.96 -17.60
C LEU A 189 -26.31 29.46 -17.78
N GLN A 190 -27.49 29.89 -18.24
CA GLN A 190 -27.76 31.29 -18.64
C GLN A 190 -26.66 31.89 -19.54
N GLN A 191 -26.19 31.15 -20.55
CA GLN A 191 -25.11 31.58 -21.46
C GLN A 191 -23.75 31.84 -20.77
N VAL A 192 -23.60 31.46 -19.50
CA VAL A 192 -22.33 31.47 -18.78
C VAL A 192 -21.74 30.06 -18.81
N LEU A 193 -20.55 29.93 -19.40
CA LEU A 193 -19.81 28.67 -19.45
C LEU A 193 -19.39 28.24 -18.04
N ILE A 194 -19.68 26.99 -17.68
CA ILE A 194 -19.32 26.44 -16.35
C ILE A 194 -17.98 25.71 -16.43
N TRP A 195 -16.89 26.41 -16.13
CA TRP A 195 -15.54 25.85 -16.14
C TRP A 195 -15.37 24.74 -15.10
N GLY A 196 -14.83 23.59 -15.52
CA GLY A 196 -14.55 22.44 -14.66
C GLY A 196 -15.76 21.58 -14.25
N LEU A 197 -16.99 22.04 -14.47
CA LEU A 197 -18.25 21.31 -14.17
C LEU A 197 -19.25 21.39 -15.35
N GLY A 198 -18.73 21.45 -16.59
CA GLY A 198 -19.55 21.61 -17.79
C GLY A 198 -20.50 20.43 -18.04
N ASP A 199 -20.07 19.23 -17.67
CA ASP A 199 -20.88 18.01 -17.69
C ASP A 199 -22.07 18.08 -16.72
N LEU A 200 -21.85 18.54 -15.48
CA LEU A 200 -22.95 18.79 -14.53
C LEU A 200 -23.90 19.86 -15.04
N ALA A 201 -23.42 20.92 -15.70
CA ALA A 201 -24.28 21.93 -16.33
C ALA A 201 -25.22 21.31 -17.38
N MET A 202 -24.71 20.37 -18.18
CA MET A 202 -25.53 19.59 -19.12
C MET A 202 -26.55 18.71 -18.36
N TYR A 203 -26.11 17.96 -17.35
CA TYR A 203 -26.98 17.03 -16.62
C TYR A 203 -28.11 17.74 -15.88
N VAL A 204 -27.84 18.86 -15.20
CA VAL A 204 -28.90 19.56 -14.46
C VAL A 204 -29.99 20.08 -15.38
N LYS A 205 -29.65 20.54 -16.59
CA LYS A 205 -30.66 20.94 -17.59
C LYS A 205 -31.57 19.79 -18.00
N LEU A 206 -31.01 18.58 -18.17
CA LEU A 206 -31.78 17.37 -18.51
C LEU A 206 -32.63 16.89 -17.33
N LEU A 207 -32.04 16.82 -16.15
CA LEU A 207 -32.66 16.27 -14.94
C LEU A 207 -33.80 17.14 -14.39
N ARG A 208 -33.92 18.39 -14.83
CA ARG A 208 -35.13 19.19 -14.55
C ARG A 208 -36.37 18.67 -15.24
N HIS A 209 -36.21 17.90 -16.30
CA HIS A 209 -37.30 17.44 -17.14
C HIS A 209 -37.53 15.92 -17.06
N GLY A 210 -36.83 15.22 -16.15
CA GLY A 210 -37.02 13.78 -15.90
C GLY A 210 -35.91 13.17 -15.06
N ASN A 211 -35.95 11.85 -14.89
CA ASN A 211 -35.18 11.13 -13.88
C ASN A 211 -33.79 10.69 -14.37
N LEU A 212 -32.89 10.40 -13.42
CA LEU A 212 -31.63 9.71 -13.66
C LEU A 212 -31.81 8.22 -13.37
N ALA A 213 -31.44 7.33 -14.28
CA ALA A 213 -31.19 5.93 -13.94
C ALA A 213 -29.71 5.66 -13.84
N MET A 214 -29.30 4.89 -12.83
CA MET A 214 -27.91 4.48 -12.64
C MET A 214 -27.78 2.97 -12.56
N LEU A 215 -26.87 2.42 -13.37
CA LEU A 215 -26.54 1.01 -13.40
C LEU A 215 -25.33 0.71 -12.49
N ALA A 216 -25.46 -0.30 -11.63
CA ALA A 216 -24.43 -0.72 -10.68
C ALA A 216 -23.25 -1.45 -11.32
N ARG A 217 -23.46 -2.03 -12.51
CA ARG A 217 -22.41 -2.72 -13.27
C ARG A 217 -21.45 -1.69 -13.90
N PRO A 218 -20.12 -1.89 -13.81
CA PRO A 218 -19.18 -1.03 -14.53
C PRO A 218 -19.37 -1.20 -16.04
N LEU A 219 -19.57 -0.11 -16.78
CA LEU A 219 -19.74 -0.11 -18.24
C LEU A 219 -18.74 0.76 -19.00
N SER A 220 -17.89 1.51 -18.30
CA SER A 220 -16.77 2.25 -18.88
C SER A 220 -15.53 2.22 -17.99
N TYR A 221 -14.37 2.47 -18.59
CA TYR A 221 -13.15 2.82 -17.88
C TYR A 221 -12.80 4.28 -18.11
N PHE A 222 -12.65 4.99 -16.99
CA PHE A 222 -12.22 6.38 -16.95
C PHE A 222 -10.71 6.44 -16.80
N ARG A 223 -10.03 7.03 -17.77
CA ARG A 223 -8.56 7.12 -17.74
C ARG A 223 -8.11 8.28 -16.87
N VAL A 224 -6.98 8.13 -16.20
CA VAL A 224 -6.30 9.18 -15.43
C VAL A 224 -4.88 9.31 -15.96
N SER A 225 -4.55 10.46 -16.54
CA SER A 225 -3.23 10.73 -17.11
C SER A 225 -2.86 12.21 -17.02
N ASP A 226 -1.57 12.51 -17.05
CA ASP A 226 -1.02 13.87 -17.10
C ASP A 226 -1.38 14.65 -18.37
N GLN A 227 -1.89 13.96 -19.39
CA GLN A 227 -2.35 14.53 -20.67
C GLN A 227 -3.85 14.89 -20.67
N GLN A 228 -4.55 14.83 -19.53
CA GLN A 228 -5.94 15.26 -19.44
C GLN A 228 -6.06 16.79 -19.36
N SER A 229 -7.09 17.34 -20.00
CA SER A 229 -7.45 18.76 -19.87
C SER A 229 -7.73 19.14 -18.41
N SER A 230 -8.21 18.19 -17.59
CA SER A 230 -8.46 18.36 -16.16
C SER A 230 -7.19 18.51 -15.30
N GLU A 231 -6.05 17.95 -15.71
CA GLU A 231 -4.75 18.13 -15.02
C GLU A 231 -4.15 19.51 -15.29
N ALA A 232 -4.42 20.11 -16.45
CA ALA A 232 -4.00 21.48 -16.75
C ALA A 232 -4.63 22.51 -15.80
N PHE A 233 -5.84 22.25 -15.28
CA PHE A 233 -6.53 23.10 -14.30
C PHE A 233 -5.92 23.05 -12.89
N ARG A 234 -5.11 22.03 -12.55
CA ARG A 234 -4.37 22.01 -11.27
C ARG A 234 -3.20 23.00 -11.25
N LYS A 235 -2.72 23.44 -12.41
CA LYS A 235 -1.62 24.41 -12.56
C LYS A 235 -2.10 25.87 -12.45
N ASP A 236 -3.39 26.15 -12.67
CA ASP A 236 -4.04 27.46 -12.42
C ASP A 236 -5.50 27.28 -11.90
N PRO A 237 -5.74 27.40 -10.59
CA PRO A 237 -7.03 27.07 -9.97
C PRO A 237 -8.08 28.19 -10.07
N THR A 238 -7.82 29.31 -10.75
CA THR A 238 -8.71 30.49 -10.76
C THR A 238 -10.01 30.25 -11.53
N LEU A 239 -9.93 29.75 -12.77
CA LEU A 239 -11.08 29.48 -13.64
C LEU A 239 -12.03 28.39 -13.09
N PRO A 240 -11.55 27.24 -12.55
CA PRO A 240 -12.42 26.26 -11.90
C PRO A 240 -13.17 26.82 -10.70
N ARG A 241 -12.56 27.67 -9.87
CA ARG A 241 -13.23 28.28 -8.72
C ARG A 241 -14.40 29.16 -9.14
N GLU A 242 -14.23 29.94 -10.21
CA GLU A 242 -15.31 30.75 -10.78
C GLU A 242 -16.43 29.86 -11.37
N GLY A 243 -16.08 28.78 -12.06
CA GLY A 243 -17.04 27.79 -12.55
C GLY A 243 -17.89 27.16 -11.45
N HIS A 244 -17.27 26.77 -10.32
CA HIS A 244 -17.99 26.23 -9.17
C HIS A 244 -18.93 27.27 -8.53
N ALA A 245 -18.48 28.52 -8.41
CA ALA A 245 -19.32 29.61 -7.89
C ALA A 245 -20.53 29.87 -8.79
N ASN A 246 -20.34 29.93 -10.11
CA ASN A 246 -21.41 30.12 -11.08
C ASN A 246 -22.38 28.93 -11.12
N PHE A 247 -21.89 27.70 -11.00
CA PHE A 247 -22.73 26.51 -10.96
C PHE A 247 -23.62 26.43 -9.71
N ARG A 248 -23.20 26.99 -8.57
CA ARG A 248 -24.08 27.11 -7.38
C ARG A 248 -25.09 28.25 -7.53
N ARG A 249 -24.62 29.41 -8.02
CA ARG A 249 -25.41 30.64 -8.11
C ARG A 249 -26.54 30.55 -9.14
N ILE A 250 -26.25 30.11 -10.36
CA ILE A 250 -27.17 30.25 -11.50
C ILE A 250 -28.42 29.34 -11.37
N PRO A 251 -28.32 28.04 -11.00
CA PRO A 251 -29.52 27.23 -10.72
C PRO A 251 -30.40 27.81 -9.62
N THR A 252 -29.79 28.45 -8.61
CA THR A 252 -30.52 29.14 -7.53
C THR A 252 -31.30 30.34 -8.07
N GLU A 253 -30.65 31.19 -8.87
CA GLU A 253 -31.30 32.34 -9.53
C GLU A 253 -32.43 31.93 -10.48
N LEU A 254 -32.29 30.76 -11.11
CA LEU A 254 -33.29 30.18 -11.99
C LEU A 254 -34.45 29.49 -11.25
N GLY A 255 -34.40 29.40 -9.92
CA GLY A 255 -35.42 28.74 -9.09
C GLY A 255 -35.42 27.21 -9.22
N TRP A 256 -34.26 26.61 -9.48
CA TRP A 256 -34.11 25.15 -9.68
C TRP A 256 -33.76 24.40 -8.39
N VAL A 257 -33.53 25.14 -7.32
CA VAL A 257 -33.10 24.64 -6.01
C VAL A 257 -34.27 24.70 -5.03
N ARG A 258 -34.51 23.61 -4.30
CA ARG A 258 -35.51 23.52 -3.22
C ARG A 258 -35.05 24.30 -1.97
N PRO A 259 -35.91 24.49 -0.95
CA PRO A 259 -35.47 25.05 0.34
C PRO A 259 -34.33 24.24 0.97
N ASP A 260 -33.40 24.92 1.63
CA ASP A 260 -32.11 24.35 2.06
C ASP A 260 -32.18 23.06 2.89
N GLU A 261 -33.21 22.88 3.73
CA GLU A 261 -33.35 21.71 4.60
C GLU A 261 -33.55 20.37 3.85
N PHE A 262 -33.91 20.41 2.56
CA PHE A 262 -34.11 19.21 1.72
C PHE A 262 -33.04 19.00 0.64
N ASN A 263 -32.11 19.94 0.48
CA ASN A 263 -31.11 19.89 -0.59
C ASN A 263 -30.03 18.83 -0.36
N GLY A 264 -30.00 18.20 0.81
CA GLY A 264 -29.14 17.04 1.07
C GLY A 264 -29.73 15.70 0.62
N LYS A 265 -31.02 15.62 0.31
CA LYS A 265 -31.72 14.36 0.07
C LYS A 265 -32.31 14.25 -1.33
N ALA A 266 -32.41 13.04 -1.85
CA ALA A 266 -33.11 12.75 -3.09
C ALA A 266 -33.92 11.46 -2.97
N LYS A 267 -35.08 11.42 -3.62
CA LYS A 267 -35.85 10.17 -3.78
C LYS A 267 -35.14 9.22 -4.74
N VAL A 268 -35.01 7.98 -4.30
CA VAL A 268 -34.35 6.87 -5.00
C VAL A 268 -35.26 5.64 -4.97
N ALA A 269 -35.38 4.92 -6.07
CA ALA A 269 -36.07 3.63 -6.14
C ALA A 269 -35.20 2.60 -6.86
N PRO A 270 -35.25 1.30 -6.52
CA PRO A 270 -34.65 0.26 -7.35
C PRO A 270 -35.23 0.31 -8.78
N LEU A 271 -34.38 0.19 -9.80
CA LEU A 271 -34.82 0.30 -11.20
C LEU A 271 -35.90 -0.74 -11.58
N SER A 272 -35.85 -1.93 -10.97
CA SER A 272 -36.84 -3.01 -11.13
C SER A 272 -38.11 -2.85 -10.28
N GLN A 273 -38.13 -1.93 -9.32
CA GLN A 273 -39.25 -1.69 -8.40
C GLN A 273 -39.48 -0.18 -8.24
N ARG A 274 -39.94 0.48 -9.31
CA ARG A 274 -40.05 1.95 -9.35
C ARG A 274 -41.01 2.55 -8.33
N ASP A 275 -41.98 1.78 -7.87
CA ASP A 275 -42.94 2.21 -6.84
C ASP A 275 -42.34 2.16 -5.42
N ASN A 276 -41.21 1.47 -5.22
CA ASN A 276 -40.50 1.38 -3.94
C ASN A 276 -39.58 2.58 -3.75
N ILE A 277 -40.19 3.76 -3.61
CA ILE A 277 -39.49 5.03 -3.46
C ILE A 277 -39.00 5.20 -2.02
N GLN A 278 -37.72 5.48 -1.86
CA GLN A 278 -37.05 5.76 -0.60
C GLN A 278 -36.42 7.13 -0.65
N GLU A 279 -36.47 7.88 0.45
CA GLU A 279 -35.72 9.12 0.57
C GLU A 279 -34.30 8.78 1.03
N MET A 280 -33.30 9.08 0.19
CA MET A 280 -31.90 8.85 0.51
C MET A 280 -31.20 10.18 0.78
N ASP A 281 -30.50 10.24 1.90
CA ASP A 281 -29.67 11.39 2.26
C ASP A 281 -28.31 11.28 1.54
N LEU A 282 -28.27 11.85 0.33
CA LEU A 282 -27.07 11.85 -0.52
C LEU A 282 -25.97 12.71 0.10
N LEU A 283 -26.32 13.82 0.75
CA LEU A 283 -25.38 14.65 1.48
C LEU A 283 -24.82 13.86 2.66
N ALA A 284 -25.64 13.20 3.46
CA ALA A 284 -25.12 12.30 4.49
C ALA A 284 -24.30 11.12 3.92
N TYR A 285 -24.40 10.78 2.63
CA TYR A 285 -23.52 9.80 1.97
C TYR A 285 -22.22 10.44 1.40
N PHE A 286 -22.23 11.74 1.09
CA PHE A 286 -21.08 12.45 0.50
C PHE A 286 -20.36 13.39 1.50
N ASP A 287 -21.08 14.19 2.30
CA ASP A 287 -20.59 14.88 3.51
C ASP A 287 -20.20 13.89 4.60
N ARG A 288 -20.97 12.79 4.74
CA ARG A 288 -20.42 11.57 5.34
C ARG A 288 -20.10 10.63 4.20
N ARG A 289 -18.86 10.66 3.71
CA ARG A 289 -18.20 9.35 3.83
C ARG A 289 -18.13 9.16 5.33
N PRO A 290 -18.88 8.24 5.96
CA PRO A 290 -18.31 7.72 7.18
C PRO A 290 -16.99 7.16 6.64
N GLU A 291 -15.85 7.73 7.04
CA GLU A 291 -14.52 7.25 6.65
C GLU A 291 -14.50 5.72 6.68
N ALA A 292 -15.28 5.17 7.62
CA ALA A 292 -15.88 3.85 7.64
C ALA A 292 -16.11 3.14 6.31
N THR A 293 -16.89 3.61 5.34
CA THR A 293 -17.21 2.79 4.16
C THR A 293 -15.97 2.57 3.29
N VAL A 294 -15.14 3.60 3.14
CA VAL A 294 -13.85 3.49 2.44
C VAL A 294 -12.89 2.63 3.24
N ARG A 295 -12.83 2.86 4.56
CA ARG A 295 -11.98 2.11 5.49
C ARG A 295 -12.38 0.63 5.49
N ASN A 296 -13.67 0.30 5.58
CA ASN A 296 -14.25 -1.04 5.44
C ASN A 296 -13.83 -1.69 4.13
N THR A 297 -13.96 -0.98 3.01
CA THR A 297 -13.57 -1.53 1.70
C THR A 297 -12.07 -1.78 1.61
N ARG A 298 -11.25 -0.87 2.16
CA ARG A 298 -9.79 -1.03 2.23
C ARG A 298 -9.38 -2.19 3.13
N VAL A 299 -9.93 -2.28 4.34
CA VAL A 299 -9.65 -3.36 5.30
C VAL A 299 -10.13 -4.70 4.75
N ALA A 300 -11.32 -4.77 4.16
CA ALA A 300 -11.80 -5.98 3.49
C ALA A 300 -10.91 -6.39 2.32
N GLY A 301 -10.46 -5.44 1.49
CA GLY A 301 -9.51 -5.69 0.41
C GLY A 301 -8.15 -6.15 0.91
N TRP A 302 -7.67 -5.58 2.01
CA TRP A 302 -6.41 -5.96 2.67
C TRP A 302 -6.48 -7.39 3.21
N LEU A 303 -7.56 -7.74 3.92
CA LEU A 303 -7.78 -9.11 4.43
C LEU A 303 -7.96 -10.12 3.29
N ALA A 304 -8.66 -9.76 2.22
CA ALA A 304 -8.93 -10.67 1.10
C ALA A 304 -7.67 -11.12 0.34
N GLN A 305 -6.59 -10.34 0.41
CA GLN A 305 -5.30 -10.67 -0.22
C GLN A 305 -4.45 -11.64 0.63
N ARG A 306 -4.79 -11.85 1.90
CA ARG A 306 -4.04 -12.68 2.84
C ARG A 306 -4.51 -14.13 2.80
N ARG A 307 -4.29 -14.78 1.66
CA ARG A 307 -4.67 -16.18 1.41
C ARG A 307 -3.51 -16.98 0.84
N PRO A 308 -3.22 -18.19 1.36
CA PRO A 308 -2.09 -18.97 0.87
C PRO A 308 -2.27 -19.28 -0.61
N THR A 309 -1.18 -19.21 -1.37
CA THR A 309 -1.19 -19.73 -2.75
C THR A 309 -1.43 -21.25 -2.72
N PRO A 310 -1.87 -21.88 -3.83
CA PRO A 310 -2.02 -23.33 -3.89
C PRO A 310 -0.74 -24.08 -3.47
N ALA A 311 0.44 -23.58 -3.86
CA ALA A 311 1.74 -24.14 -3.48
C ALA A 311 2.00 -24.02 -1.97
N GLN A 312 1.73 -22.85 -1.39
CA GLN A 312 1.86 -22.64 0.06
C GLN A 312 0.86 -23.49 0.86
N HIS A 313 -0.35 -23.71 0.34
CA HIS A 313 -1.36 -24.54 0.99
C HIS A 313 -0.86 -25.98 1.21
N VAL A 314 -0.23 -26.57 0.19
CA VAL A 314 0.33 -27.93 0.29
C VAL A 314 1.43 -28.00 1.34
N LEU A 315 2.34 -27.01 1.37
CA LEU A 315 3.43 -26.97 2.37
C LEU A 315 2.91 -26.79 3.79
N LEU A 316 1.86 -25.98 3.97
CA LEU A 316 1.18 -25.81 5.25
C LEU A 316 0.50 -27.11 5.70
N GLU A 317 -0.20 -27.80 4.81
CA GLU A 317 -0.81 -29.10 5.11
C GLU A 317 0.25 -30.14 5.52
N GLU A 318 1.36 -30.22 4.80
CA GLU A 318 2.48 -31.11 5.13
C GLU A 318 3.06 -30.79 6.52
N TYR A 319 3.28 -29.50 6.82
CA TYR A 319 3.78 -29.06 8.13
C TYR A 319 2.81 -29.36 9.26
N LEU A 320 1.50 -29.12 9.05
CA LEU A 320 0.46 -29.45 10.01
C LEU A 320 0.40 -30.95 10.25
N GLN A 321 0.47 -31.79 9.20
CA GLN A 321 0.48 -33.25 9.33
C GLN A 321 1.68 -33.77 10.13
N GLN A 322 2.87 -33.17 9.95
CA GLN A 322 4.05 -33.47 10.77
C GLN A 322 3.82 -33.16 12.26
N HIS A 323 2.91 -32.23 12.56
CA HIS A 323 2.49 -31.84 13.91
C HIS A 323 1.10 -32.41 14.27
N ASN A 324 0.81 -33.64 13.83
CA ASN A 324 -0.45 -34.36 14.10
C ASN A 324 -1.72 -33.65 13.64
N GLY A 325 -1.67 -32.82 12.59
CA GLY A 325 -2.79 -31.98 12.14
C GLY A 325 -2.98 -30.70 12.96
N GLY A 326 -1.94 -30.26 13.68
CA GLY A 326 -1.96 -29.05 14.49
C GLY A 326 -2.61 -29.17 15.88
N PRO A 327 -2.57 -28.07 16.67
CA PRO A 327 -3.16 -27.98 17.99
C PRO A 327 -4.69 -28.07 17.94
N ALA A 328 -5.28 -28.75 18.91
CA ALA A 328 -6.73 -28.78 19.10
C ALA A 328 -7.19 -27.53 19.86
N VAL A 329 -8.14 -26.78 19.29
CA VAL A 329 -8.59 -25.49 19.81
C VAL A 329 -10.06 -25.55 20.20
N ALA A 330 -10.36 -25.12 21.42
CA ALA A 330 -11.71 -24.89 21.91
C ALA A 330 -12.08 -23.41 21.78
N ILE A 331 -13.22 -23.12 21.16
CA ILE A 331 -13.77 -21.77 21.00
C ILE A 331 -15.01 -21.67 21.88
N VAL A 332 -14.97 -20.77 22.87
CA VAL A 332 -16.08 -20.51 23.79
C VAL A 332 -16.77 -19.23 23.37
N VAL A 333 -17.99 -19.34 22.85
CA VAL A 333 -18.82 -18.20 22.38
C VAL A 333 -19.82 -17.82 23.47
N SER A 334 -19.72 -16.60 24.01
CA SER A 334 -20.65 -16.07 25.01
C SER A 334 -21.78 -15.27 24.36
N ASP A 335 -23.04 -15.66 24.57
CA ASP A 335 -24.23 -14.91 24.16
C ASP A 335 -25.16 -14.57 25.33
N PHE A 336 -24.78 -13.58 26.14
CA PHE A 336 -25.60 -13.07 27.23
C PHE A 336 -26.56 -11.94 26.80
N ASN A 337 -26.51 -11.54 25.52
CA ASN A 337 -27.43 -10.54 24.94
C ASN A 337 -28.61 -11.19 24.21
N GLN A 338 -28.66 -12.53 24.19
CA GLN A 338 -29.69 -13.32 23.54
C GLN A 338 -29.87 -13.00 22.05
N GLN A 339 -28.74 -12.89 21.34
CA GLN A 339 -28.67 -12.61 19.91
C GLN A 339 -28.22 -13.86 19.12
N PRO A 340 -29.13 -14.80 18.83
CA PRO A 340 -28.77 -16.05 18.15
C PRO A 340 -28.22 -15.83 16.73
N GLU A 341 -28.58 -14.73 16.06
CA GLU A 341 -27.99 -14.35 14.77
C GLU A 341 -26.50 -14.00 14.87
N SER A 342 -26.09 -13.35 15.98
CA SER A 342 -24.70 -13.02 16.25
C SER A 342 -23.87 -14.30 16.49
N VAL A 343 -24.45 -15.29 17.19
CA VAL A 343 -23.83 -16.63 17.34
C VAL A 343 -23.65 -17.30 15.98
N LEU A 344 -24.68 -17.29 15.12
CA LEU A 344 -24.57 -17.85 13.77
C LEU A 344 -23.49 -17.16 12.95
N SER A 345 -23.37 -15.83 13.02
CA SER A 345 -22.31 -15.08 12.33
C SER A 345 -20.91 -15.56 12.74
N THR A 346 -20.67 -15.72 14.05
CA THR A 346 -19.44 -16.29 14.59
C THR A 346 -19.18 -17.70 14.05
N LEU A 347 -20.18 -18.60 14.13
CA LEU A 347 -20.07 -19.98 13.65
C LEU A 347 -19.83 -20.07 12.13
N GLN A 348 -20.47 -19.20 11.34
CA GLN A 348 -20.30 -19.15 9.89
C GLN A 348 -18.88 -18.72 9.50
N SER A 349 -18.27 -17.79 10.24
CA SER A 349 -16.88 -17.39 9.98
C SER A 349 -15.87 -18.53 10.17
N LEU A 350 -16.16 -19.48 11.06
CA LEU A 350 -15.34 -20.67 11.26
C LEU A 350 -15.53 -21.72 10.14
N ALA A 351 -16.70 -21.75 9.51
CA ALA A 351 -17.01 -22.71 8.46
C ALA A 351 -16.29 -22.40 7.13
N SER A 352 -15.91 -21.13 6.88
CA SER A 352 -15.17 -20.74 5.67
C SER A 352 -13.70 -21.16 5.68
N ASP A 353 -13.15 -21.49 6.84
CA ASP A 353 -11.72 -21.80 7.06
C ASP A 353 -11.43 -23.30 7.20
N ALA A 354 -12.45 -24.12 6.91
CA ALA A 354 -12.52 -25.55 7.22
C ALA A 354 -11.43 -26.48 6.63
N PRO A 355 -10.66 -26.19 5.55
CA PRO A 355 -9.74 -27.21 5.03
C PRO A 355 -8.51 -27.48 5.92
N LEU A 356 -8.07 -26.54 6.75
CA LEU A 356 -6.78 -26.65 7.48
C LEU A 356 -6.92 -26.93 8.99
N LEU A 357 -8.10 -26.75 9.58
CA LEU A 357 -8.30 -26.76 11.04
C LEU A 357 -9.40 -27.74 11.48
N ASP A 358 -9.17 -29.03 11.27
CA ASP A 358 -10.16 -30.10 11.56
C ASP A 358 -10.40 -30.35 13.06
N LYS A 359 -9.62 -29.74 13.95
CA LYS A 359 -9.66 -29.96 15.41
C LYS A 359 -10.28 -28.81 16.21
N LEU A 360 -11.15 -28.02 15.58
CA LEU A 360 -11.90 -26.97 16.25
C LEU A 360 -13.12 -27.56 16.99
N LYS A 361 -13.29 -27.18 18.26
CA LYS A 361 -14.47 -27.52 19.05
C LYS A 361 -15.12 -26.25 19.56
N VAL A 362 -16.41 -26.07 19.29
CA VAL A 362 -17.15 -24.87 19.70
C VAL A 362 -18.08 -25.18 20.86
N PHE A 363 -18.07 -24.31 21.88
CA PHE A 363 -19.00 -24.30 22.99
C PHE A 363 -19.73 -22.96 23.01
N VAL A 364 -21.06 -22.97 23.07
CA VAL A 364 -21.86 -21.75 23.22
C VAL A 364 -22.32 -21.63 24.67
N LEU A 365 -22.09 -20.49 25.31
CA LEU A 365 -22.54 -20.17 26.67
C LEU A 365 -23.67 -19.14 26.58
N ALA A 366 -24.84 -19.45 27.13
CA ALA A 366 -25.99 -18.56 27.09
C ALA A 366 -26.94 -18.82 28.26
N ASP A 367 -27.79 -17.83 28.59
CA ASP A 367 -28.82 -17.88 29.62
C ASP A 367 -30.23 -17.89 29.02
N TYR A 368 -30.44 -18.68 27.96
CA TYR A 368 -31.73 -18.74 27.27
C TYR A 368 -32.80 -19.41 28.13
N ASP A 369 -33.96 -18.76 28.25
CA ASP A 369 -35.14 -19.37 28.87
C ASP A 369 -35.61 -20.57 28.03
N ARG A 370 -35.56 -21.77 28.62
CA ARG A 370 -35.97 -23.03 27.97
C ARG A 370 -37.43 -23.04 27.51
N GLU A 371 -38.30 -22.28 28.16
CA GLU A 371 -39.73 -22.24 27.82
C GLU A 371 -40.04 -21.25 26.68
N GLN A 372 -39.13 -20.31 26.39
CA GLN A 372 -39.33 -19.21 25.44
C GLN A 372 -38.36 -19.24 24.24
N GLN A 373 -37.68 -20.37 24.00
CA GLN A 373 -36.70 -20.47 22.93
C GLN A 373 -37.33 -20.34 21.54
N THR A 374 -36.71 -19.53 20.69
CA THR A 374 -36.96 -19.53 19.25
C THR A 374 -36.48 -20.85 18.63
N PRO A 375 -37.03 -21.27 17.48
CA PRO A 375 -36.56 -22.46 16.76
C PRO A 375 -35.06 -22.44 16.43
N LEU A 376 -34.48 -21.25 16.26
CA LEU A 376 -33.05 -21.08 16.02
C LEU A 376 -32.24 -21.36 17.30
N GLN A 377 -32.65 -20.80 18.45
CA GLN A 377 -32.00 -21.05 19.74
C GLN A 377 -32.03 -22.53 20.13
N ALA A 378 -33.12 -23.23 19.84
CA ALA A 378 -33.26 -24.67 20.12
C ALA A 378 -32.30 -25.55 19.29
N GLN A 379 -31.74 -25.05 18.19
CA GLN A 379 -30.79 -25.78 17.33
C GLN A 379 -29.32 -25.55 17.72
N LEU A 380 -29.03 -24.53 18.53
CA LEU A 380 -27.66 -24.20 18.93
C LEU A 380 -27.17 -25.13 20.05
N PRO A 381 -25.91 -25.60 20.01
CA PRO A 381 -25.34 -26.46 21.03
C PRO A 381 -24.85 -25.65 22.25
N TRP A 382 -25.78 -25.01 22.98
CA TRP A 382 -25.48 -24.12 24.10
C TRP A 382 -25.42 -24.82 25.47
N ARG A 383 -24.71 -24.20 26.41
CA ARG A 383 -24.60 -24.54 27.83
C ARG A 383 -25.14 -23.40 28.67
N ASP A 384 -25.90 -23.76 29.71
CA ASP A 384 -26.50 -22.80 30.64
C ASP A 384 -25.42 -22.13 31.48
N ALA A 385 -25.26 -20.82 31.27
CA ALA A 385 -24.31 -19.98 31.95
C ALA A 385 -24.79 -18.52 31.94
N SER A 386 -24.44 -17.77 32.97
CA SER A 386 -24.60 -16.33 33.05
C SER A 386 -23.24 -15.64 33.10
N MET A 387 -23.23 -14.31 32.97
CA MET A 387 -22.00 -13.52 33.11
C MET A 387 -21.28 -13.77 34.44
N GLU A 388 -22.02 -14.04 35.52
CA GLU A 388 -21.47 -14.25 36.87
C GLU A 388 -20.84 -15.63 37.07
N ASN A 389 -21.42 -16.68 36.46
CA ASN A 389 -20.96 -18.05 36.68
C ASN A 389 -20.12 -18.63 35.52
N ARG A 390 -19.97 -17.89 34.41
CA ARG A 390 -19.27 -18.38 33.20
C ARG A 390 -17.86 -18.89 33.47
N ALA A 391 -17.10 -18.27 34.37
CA ALA A 391 -15.76 -18.73 34.74
C ALA A 391 -15.79 -20.17 35.28
N THR A 392 -16.77 -20.48 36.14
CA THR A 392 -16.95 -21.82 36.71
C THR A 392 -17.31 -22.83 35.61
N VAL A 393 -18.22 -22.46 34.71
CA VAL A 393 -18.64 -23.31 33.59
C VAL A 393 -17.47 -23.57 32.63
N ILE A 394 -16.69 -22.54 32.30
CA ILE A 394 -15.51 -22.66 31.43
C ILE A 394 -14.46 -23.57 32.08
N ASN A 395 -14.17 -23.40 33.37
CA ASN A 395 -13.23 -24.29 34.08
C ASN A 395 -13.68 -25.75 34.07
N ALA A 396 -14.98 -26.00 34.28
CA ALA A 396 -15.53 -27.36 34.19
C ALA A 396 -15.38 -27.92 32.77
N LEU A 397 -15.68 -27.12 31.73
CA LEU A 397 -15.46 -27.51 30.34
C LEU A 397 -13.99 -27.80 30.05
N MET A 398 -13.05 -26.98 30.54
CA MET A 398 -11.62 -27.23 30.40
C MET A 398 -11.23 -28.56 31.07
N GLN A 399 -11.76 -28.89 32.23
CA GLN A 399 -11.47 -30.17 32.89
C GLN A 399 -12.05 -31.38 32.13
N GLU A 400 -13.26 -31.26 31.59
CA GLU A 400 -13.98 -32.32 30.88
C GLU A 400 -13.45 -32.60 29.46
N ASN A 401 -12.70 -31.66 28.87
CA ASN A 401 -12.31 -31.69 27.47
C ASN A 401 -10.79 -31.58 27.29
N ASP A 402 -10.28 -32.13 26.19
CA ASP A 402 -8.85 -32.35 25.93
C ASP A 402 -8.24 -31.38 24.91
N GLN A 403 -8.98 -30.37 24.47
CA GLN A 403 -8.46 -29.33 23.58
C GLN A 403 -7.32 -28.58 24.30
N ALA A 404 -6.16 -28.51 23.66
CA ALA A 404 -4.95 -27.95 24.27
C ALA A 404 -5.02 -26.43 24.42
N TRP A 405 -5.74 -25.74 23.53
CA TRP A 405 -5.83 -24.28 23.49
C TRP A 405 -7.28 -23.82 23.56
N TRP A 406 -7.53 -22.72 24.28
CA TRP A 406 -8.88 -22.20 24.55
C TRP A 406 -8.96 -20.70 24.27
N ILE A 407 -9.94 -20.27 23.49
CA ILE A 407 -10.24 -18.85 23.26
C ILE A 407 -11.67 -18.53 23.65
N LEU A 408 -11.85 -17.36 24.26
CA LEU A 408 -13.15 -16.83 24.67
C LEU A 408 -13.51 -15.68 23.72
N VAL A 409 -14.71 -15.70 23.16
CA VAL A 409 -15.22 -14.65 22.28
C VAL A 409 -16.68 -14.32 22.61
N ASP A 410 -17.07 -13.07 22.39
CA ASP A 410 -18.48 -12.68 22.45
C ASP A 410 -19.18 -13.02 21.12
N ALA A 411 -20.45 -13.40 21.18
CA ALA A 411 -21.28 -13.63 20.01
C ALA A 411 -21.30 -12.40 19.08
N GLY A 412 -21.09 -12.63 17.78
CA GLY A 412 -20.95 -11.58 16.77
C GLY A 412 -19.50 -11.26 16.42
N THR A 413 -18.53 -11.71 17.22
CA THR A 413 -17.11 -11.72 16.83
C THR A 413 -16.90 -12.75 15.73
N THR A 414 -16.21 -12.39 14.66
CA THR A 414 -15.93 -13.29 13.53
C THR A 414 -14.43 -13.53 13.41
N PHE A 415 -14.04 -14.73 12.98
CA PHE A 415 -12.63 -15.07 12.78
C PHE A 415 -12.19 -14.71 11.36
N THR A 416 -10.91 -14.35 11.22
CA THR A 416 -10.31 -14.20 9.89
C THR A 416 -9.57 -15.48 9.50
N SER A 417 -9.60 -15.77 8.19
CA SER A 417 -8.95 -16.94 7.62
C SER A 417 -7.44 -16.96 7.83
N SER A 418 -6.79 -15.81 7.63
CA SER A 418 -5.34 -15.67 7.85
C SER A 418 -4.98 -15.71 9.33
N GLY A 419 -5.80 -15.10 10.17
CA GLY A 419 -5.58 -14.96 11.60
C GLY A 419 -5.52 -16.28 12.35
N LEU A 420 -6.51 -17.16 12.15
CA LEU A 420 -6.52 -18.48 12.79
C LEU A 420 -5.36 -19.35 12.31
N LEU A 421 -5.04 -19.32 11.01
CA LEU A 421 -3.89 -20.03 10.46
C LEU A 421 -2.58 -19.56 11.12
N CYS A 422 -2.33 -18.24 11.15
CA CYS A 422 -1.14 -17.67 11.78
C CYS A 422 -1.05 -18.00 13.27
N ALA A 423 -2.18 -17.95 14.00
CA ALA A 423 -2.22 -18.32 15.40
C ALA A 423 -1.85 -19.80 15.62
N VAL A 424 -2.34 -20.69 14.76
CA VAL A 424 -2.02 -22.12 14.79
C VAL A 424 -0.55 -22.39 14.50
N MET A 425 0.02 -21.74 13.49
CA MET A 425 1.45 -21.81 13.22
C MET A 425 2.26 -21.33 14.43
N LYS A 426 1.84 -20.21 15.04
CA LYS A 426 2.50 -19.66 16.23
C LYS A 426 2.45 -20.61 17.43
N MET A 427 1.32 -21.27 17.67
CA MET A 427 1.16 -22.27 18.75
C MET A 427 2.07 -23.50 18.54
N ILE A 428 2.37 -23.87 17.28
CA ILE A 428 3.32 -24.94 16.97
C ILE A 428 4.76 -24.48 17.22
N GLU A 429 5.09 -23.24 16.87
CA GLU A 429 6.42 -22.64 17.03
C GLU A 429 6.77 -22.31 18.49
N THR A 430 5.76 -22.11 19.34
CA THR A 430 5.90 -21.73 20.75
C THR A 430 5.05 -22.64 21.66
N PRO A 431 5.33 -23.96 21.70
CA PRO A 431 4.54 -24.91 22.47
C PRO A 431 4.59 -24.64 23.99
N GLU A 432 5.63 -23.97 24.47
CA GLU A 432 5.80 -23.52 25.86
C GLU A 432 4.99 -22.28 26.22
N ALA A 433 4.40 -21.57 25.25
CA ALA A 433 3.67 -20.34 25.52
C ALA A 433 2.44 -20.59 26.42
N CYS A 434 2.27 -19.73 27.42
CA CYS A 434 1.09 -19.70 28.27
C CYS A 434 -0.15 -19.22 27.52
N ALA A 435 0.03 -18.23 26.64
CA ALA A 435 -1.02 -17.77 25.75
C ALA A 435 -0.46 -17.19 24.45
N VAL A 436 -1.28 -17.28 23.38
CA VAL A 436 -1.05 -16.62 22.10
C VAL A 436 -2.12 -15.55 21.91
N PHE A 437 -1.72 -14.32 21.61
CA PHE A 437 -2.65 -13.23 21.30
C PHE A 437 -2.44 -12.72 19.88
N GLY A 438 -3.52 -12.25 19.26
CA GLY A 438 -3.51 -11.73 17.89
C GLY A 438 -3.76 -10.24 17.82
N ASP A 439 -3.60 -9.69 16.62
CA ASP A 439 -4.18 -8.38 16.28
C ASP A 439 -5.69 -8.54 16.07
N GLU A 440 -6.41 -7.45 15.89
CA GLU A 440 -7.85 -7.49 15.63
C GLU A 440 -8.29 -6.45 14.60
N VAL A 441 -9.47 -6.65 14.03
CA VAL A 441 -10.20 -5.61 13.32
C VAL A 441 -11.33 -5.12 14.21
N THR A 442 -11.29 -3.84 14.58
CA THR A 442 -12.35 -3.24 15.37
C THR A 442 -13.38 -2.57 14.47
N LEU A 443 -14.67 -2.82 14.72
CA LEU A 443 -15.78 -2.22 14.00
C LEU A 443 -16.37 -1.07 14.81
N HIS A 444 -16.21 0.16 14.32
CA HIS A 444 -16.85 1.34 14.89
C HIS A 444 -18.07 1.74 14.04
N ALA A 445 -19.22 2.02 14.67
CA ALA A 445 -20.47 2.36 13.96
C ALA A 445 -20.33 3.55 12.98
N GLN A 446 -19.62 4.61 13.38
CA GLN A 446 -19.35 5.80 12.55
C GLN A 446 -18.01 5.80 11.79
N ALA A 447 -16.93 5.23 12.36
CA ALA A 447 -15.59 5.23 11.78
C ALA A 447 -15.23 3.94 11.00
N GLY A 448 -16.07 2.90 11.07
CA GLY A 448 -15.95 1.63 10.36
C GLY A 448 -14.87 0.72 10.92
N ALA A 449 -14.36 -0.16 10.07
CA ALA A 449 -13.38 -1.17 10.38
C ALA A 449 -12.00 -0.53 10.49
N HIS A 450 -11.29 -0.81 11.57
CA HIS A 450 -9.92 -0.40 11.79
C HIS A 450 -9.04 -1.62 12.03
N LEU A 451 -7.87 -1.65 11.40
CA LEU A 451 -6.83 -2.62 11.73
C LEU A 451 -6.19 -2.17 13.05
N ALA A 452 -6.50 -2.86 14.13
CA ALA A 452 -5.94 -2.59 15.45
C ALA A 452 -4.70 -3.47 15.64
N PHE A 453 -3.57 -2.99 15.11
CA PHE A 453 -2.29 -3.65 15.25
C PHE A 453 -1.69 -3.40 16.63
N ARG A 454 -1.29 -4.48 17.32
CA ARG A 454 -0.65 -4.41 18.62
C ARG A 454 0.87 -4.48 18.48
N PRO A 455 1.64 -3.86 19.40
CA PRO A 455 3.03 -4.24 19.59
C PRO A 455 3.11 -5.68 20.15
N ASP A 456 4.33 -6.18 20.29
CA ASP A 456 4.58 -7.38 21.09
C ASP A 456 4.23 -7.14 22.58
N PHE A 457 4.29 -8.18 23.40
CA PHE A 457 3.80 -8.13 24.77
C PHE A 457 4.42 -6.96 25.58
N SER A 458 3.56 -6.08 26.09
CA SER A 458 3.92 -4.99 27.00
C SER A 458 3.05 -5.05 28.25
N LEU A 459 3.69 -5.32 29.40
CA LEU A 459 2.99 -5.37 30.69
C LEU A 459 2.38 -4.01 31.03
N ASP A 460 3.12 -2.93 30.80
CA ASP A 460 2.65 -1.57 31.06
C ASP A 460 1.41 -1.24 30.21
N TYR A 461 1.41 -1.63 28.94
CA TYR A 461 0.24 -1.42 28.08
C TYR A 461 -0.97 -2.27 28.52
N LEU A 462 -0.73 -3.51 28.96
CA LEU A 462 -1.76 -4.41 29.48
C LEU A 462 -2.44 -3.84 30.73
N LEU A 463 -1.65 -3.38 31.71
CA LEU A 463 -2.19 -2.90 32.99
C LEU A 463 -2.94 -1.57 32.83
N THR A 464 -2.46 -0.70 31.94
CA THR A 464 -3.03 0.63 31.70
C THR A 464 -4.25 0.60 30.77
N CYS A 465 -4.29 -0.32 29.79
CA CYS A 465 -5.40 -0.48 28.86
C CYS A 465 -5.87 -1.94 28.71
N PRO A 466 -6.38 -2.58 29.78
CA PRO A 466 -6.77 -3.99 29.73
C PRO A 466 -7.95 -4.24 28.78
N ALA A 467 -8.85 -3.28 28.59
CA ALA A 467 -10.00 -3.41 27.71
C ALA A 467 -9.60 -3.70 26.25
N ALA A 468 -8.48 -3.13 25.78
CA ALA A 468 -7.95 -3.33 24.44
C ALA A 468 -6.95 -4.49 24.33
N THR A 469 -6.34 -4.91 25.44
CA THR A 469 -5.15 -5.79 25.40
C THR A 469 -5.38 -7.18 25.96
N SER A 470 -6.35 -7.38 26.85
CA SER A 470 -6.56 -8.65 27.58
C SER A 470 -7.58 -9.61 26.96
N ARG A 471 -8.25 -9.20 25.87
CA ARG A 471 -9.38 -9.94 25.30
C ARG A 471 -8.98 -10.84 24.14
N ASN A 472 -9.70 -11.95 24.01
CA ASN A 472 -9.66 -12.87 22.87
C ASN A 472 -8.28 -13.55 22.70
N TRP A 473 -7.66 -13.96 23.79
CA TRP A 473 -6.39 -14.70 23.76
C TRP A 473 -6.64 -16.21 23.65
N LEU A 474 -5.71 -16.93 23.03
CA LEU A 474 -5.65 -18.38 23.04
C LEU A 474 -4.82 -18.82 24.25
N PHE A 475 -5.46 -19.40 25.25
CA PHE A 475 -4.82 -19.86 26.49
C PHE A 475 -4.44 -21.34 26.39
N ASN A 476 -3.22 -21.67 26.80
CA ASN A 476 -2.81 -23.06 27.00
C ASN A 476 -3.58 -23.64 28.19
N ARG A 477 -4.29 -24.75 27.97
CA ARG A 477 -5.17 -25.38 28.94
C ARG A 477 -4.44 -25.81 30.21
N GLU A 478 -3.29 -26.46 30.06
CA GLU A 478 -2.55 -27.00 31.22
C GLU A 478 -2.05 -25.86 32.09
N LYS A 479 -1.41 -24.85 31.47
CA LYS A 479 -0.93 -23.64 32.15
C LYS A 479 -2.04 -22.86 32.84
N ALA A 480 -3.20 -22.73 32.18
CA ALA A 480 -4.36 -22.07 32.77
C ALA A 480 -4.88 -22.81 34.01
N LEU A 481 -4.94 -24.15 33.95
CA LEU A 481 -5.39 -24.96 35.09
C LEU A 481 -4.36 -24.98 36.23
N GLU A 482 -3.05 -24.92 35.93
CA GLU A 482 -1.98 -24.82 36.93
C GLU A 482 -2.13 -23.60 37.85
N VAL A 483 -2.56 -22.46 37.29
CA VAL A 483 -2.83 -21.23 38.06
C VAL A 483 -4.27 -21.14 38.60
N GLY A 484 -5.06 -22.21 38.48
CA GLY A 484 -6.41 -22.32 39.05
C GLY A 484 -7.58 -21.99 38.11
N GLY A 485 -7.34 -21.84 36.80
CA GLY A 485 -8.38 -21.53 35.80
C GLY A 485 -8.89 -20.09 35.88
N PHE A 486 -10.06 -19.81 35.29
CA PHE A 486 -10.72 -18.50 35.35
C PHE A 486 -11.34 -18.26 36.73
N ASP A 487 -11.11 -17.09 37.36
CA ASP A 487 -11.65 -16.77 38.68
C ASP A 487 -13.06 -16.15 38.58
N PRO A 488 -14.12 -16.74 39.16
CA PRO A 488 -15.46 -16.17 39.15
C PRO A 488 -15.61 -14.87 39.97
N VAL A 489 -14.67 -14.54 40.87
CA VAL A 489 -14.71 -13.29 41.66
C VAL A 489 -14.59 -12.04 40.78
N HIS A 490 -13.97 -12.19 39.61
CA HIS A 490 -13.69 -11.12 38.64
C HIS A 490 -14.51 -11.30 37.36
N ALA A 491 -15.83 -11.53 37.49
CA ALA A 491 -16.72 -11.92 36.40
C ALA A 491 -16.61 -11.06 35.11
N GLN A 492 -16.35 -9.76 35.23
CA GLN A 492 -16.16 -8.84 34.10
C GLN A 492 -14.72 -8.70 33.60
N ALA A 493 -13.75 -9.36 34.23
CA ALA A 493 -12.32 -9.28 33.93
C ALA A 493 -11.60 -10.64 34.00
N ILE A 494 -12.31 -11.75 33.74
CA ILE A 494 -11.79 -13.11 33.91
C ILE A 494 -10.54 -13.41 33.08
N GLU A 495 -10.45 -12.88 31.86
CA GLU A 495 -9.28 -13.05 30.98
C GLU A 495 -8.08 -12.26 31.52
N LEU A 496 -8.28 -10.99 31.89
CA LEU A 496 -7.25 -10.16 32.51
C LEU A 496 -6.69 -10.83 33.78
N ASP A 497 -7.55 -11.30 34.66
CA ASP A 497 -7.11 -11.94 35.92
C ASP A 497 -6.30 -13.21 35.65
N LEU A 498 -6.72 -14.05 34.70
CA LEU A 498 -5.97 -15.23 34.29
C LEU A 498 -4.59 -14.85 33.73
N ILE A 499 -4.52 -13.85 32.85
CA ILE A 499 -3.25 -13.36 32.28
C ILE A 499 -2.31 -12.89 33.39
N LEU A 500 -2.81 -12.08 34.34
CA LEU A 500 -1.98 -11.58 35.45
C LEU A 500 -1.50 -12.69 36.39
N ARG A 501 -2.33 -13.70 36.67
CA ARG A 501 -1.92 -14.88 37.47
C ARG A 501 -0.91 -15.76 36.74
N MET A 502 -1.02 -15.89 35.41
CA MET A 502 0.00 -16.55 34.60
C MET A 502 1.33 -15.79 34.68
N ILE A 503 1.32 -14.47 34.55
CA ILE A 503 2.53 -13.62 34.70
C ILE A 503 3.17 -13.79 36.08
N GLU A 504 2.36 -13.92 37.13
CA GLU A 504 2.85 -14.16 38.50
C GLU A 504 3.53 -15.54 38.67
N GLY A 505 3.10 -16.56 37.91
CA GLY A 505 3.62 -17.92 37.98
C GLY A 505 4.82 -18.20 37.08
N SER A 506 4.81 -17.68 35.86
CA SER A 506 5.80 -17.99 34.82
C SER A 506 6.59 -16.78 34.28
N GLY A 507 6.32 -15.58 34.79
CA GLY A 507 6.87 -14.33 34.26
C GLY A 507 6.19 -13.88 32.97
N TYR A 508 6.69 -12.79 32.37
CA TYR A 508 6.08 -12.16 31.19
C TYR A 508 6.71 -12.59 29.85
N THR A 509 7.62 -13.57 29.82
CA THR A 509 8.31 -14.03 28.61
C THR A 509 7.62 -15.19 27.89
N GLU A 510 6.60 -15.80 28.50
CA GLU A 510 5.89 -16.97 27.94
C GLU A 510 4.62 -16.59 27.15
N PHE A 511 4.51 -15.34 26.70
CA PHE A 511 3.40 -14.85 25.88
C PHE A 511 3.86 -14.63 24.44
N ALA A 512 3.06 -15.08 23.49
CA ALA A 512 3.41 -15.03 22.08
C ALA A 512 2.42 -14.15 21.29
N HIS A 513 2.93 -13.16 20.57
CA HIS A 513 2.14 -12.39 19.62
C HIS A 513 2.10 -13.09 18.25
N SER A 514 0.89 -13.32 17.74
CA SER A 514 0.63 -13.63 16.34
C SER A 514 0.24 -12.33 15.63
N CYS A 515 1.20 -11.66 14.98
CA CYS A 515 0.98 -10.37 14.28
C CYS A 515 0.13 -10.53 13.00
N GLU A 516 -1.13 -10.89 13.17
CA GLU A 516 -2.17 -11.03 12.15
C GLU A 516 -3.52 -10.76 12.82
N PRO A 517 -4.46 -10.01 12.18
CA PRO A 517 -5.78 -9.81 12.73
C PRO A 517 -6.53 -11.13 12.88
N MET A 518 -6.64 -11.66 14.10
CA MET A 518 -7.26 -12.96 14.37
C MET A 518 -8.78 -12.93 14.26
N ILE A 519 -9.36 -11.79 14.65
CA ILE A 519 -10.79 -11.61 14.78
C ILE A 519 -11.23 -10.24 14.26
N ILE A 520 -12.52 -10.15 13.93
CA ILE A 520 -13.25 -8.92 13.68
C ILE A 520 -14.31 -8.80 14.77
N SER A 521 -14.22 -7.77 15.59
CA SER A 521 -15.11 -7.53 16.72
C SER A 521 -15.60 -6.08 16.75
N PRO A 522 -16.72 -5.76 17.43
CA PRO A 522 -17.08 -4.39 17.73
C PRO A 522 -15.94 -3.67 18.47
N LEU A 523 -15.77 -2.36 18.22
CA LEU A 523 -14.86 -1.55 19.02
C LEU A 523 -15.29 -1.60 20.48
N TRP A 524 -14.37 -1.97 21.36
CA TRP A 524 -14.59 -1.94 22.81
C TRP A 524 -14.87 -0.49 23.23
N GLN A 525 -15.81 -0.30 24.16
CA GLN A 525 -16.12 1.02 24.69
C GLN A 525 -15.43 1.18 26.05
N ALA A 526 -14.77 2.32 26.24
CA ALA A 526 -14.29 2.74 27.55
C ALA A 526 -15.47 2.83 28.51
N GLN A 527 -15.52 1.93 29.50
CA GLN A 527 -16.51 1.92 30.56
C GLN A 527 -15.80 1.62 31.88
N GLU A 528 -16.26 2.21 32.97
CA GLU A 528 -15.76 1.87 34.30
C GLU A 528 -16.00 0.38 34.57
N ASN A 529 -14.91 -0.38 34.72
CA ASN A 529 -14.95 -1.79 35.06
C ASN A 529 -14.24 -2.00 36.40
N TYR A 530 -15.03 -2.06 37.47
CA TYR A 530 -14.51 -2.27 38.82
C TYR A 530 -13.74 -3.57 38.97
N ASP A 531 -14.08 -4.62 38.22
CA ASP A 531 -13.37 -5.90 38.29
C ASP A 531 -11.97 -5.77 37.69
N GLN A 532 -11.79 -5.03 36.59
CA GLN A 532 -10.47 -4.75 36.00
C GLN A 532 -9.58 -4.01 37.00
N ALA A 533 -10.07 -2.89 37.57
CA ALA A 533 -9.31 -2.12 38.54
C ALA A 533 -8.92 -2.96 39.78
N ARG A 534 -9.84 -3.77 40.31
CA ARG A 534 -9.54 -4.70 41.43
C ARG A 534 -8.52 -5.76 41.04
N THR A 535 -8.57 -6.26 39.81
CA THR A 535 -7.63 -7.27 39.29
C THR A 535 -6.21 -6.72 39.18
N VAL A 536 -6.06 -5.52 38.59
CA VAL A 536 -4.78 -4.82 38.51
C VAL A 536 -4.26 -4.52 39.92
N GLN A 537 -5.11 -4.01 40.81
CA GLN A 537 -4.74 -3.75 42.20
C GLN A 537 -4.26 -5.03 42.91
N ARG A 538 -4.94 -6.17 42.74
CA ARG A 538 -4.51 -7.47 43.29
C ARG A 538 -3.12 -7.86 42.77
N HIS A 539 -2.92 -7.79 41.47
CA HIS A 539 -1.65 -8.12 40.83
C HIS A 539 -0.50 -7.29 41.40
N LEU A 540 -0.68 -5.98 41.56
CA LEU A 540 0.34 -5.10 42.14
C LEU A 540 0.69 -5.47 43.59
N HIS A 541 -0.30 -5.86 44.41
CA HIS A 541 -0.03 -6.36 45.76
C HIS A 541 0.78 -7.66 45.75
N VAL A 542 0.46 -8.60 44.87
CA VAL A 542 1.21 -9.87 44.74
C VAL A 542 2.65 -9.62 44.28
N ARG A 543 2.86 -8.64 43.41
CA ARG A 543 4.19 -8.19 42.96
C ARG A 543 4.99 -7.43 44.02
N GLY A 544 4.42 -7.17 45.20
CA GLY A 544 5.13 -6.53 46.31
C GLY A 544 4.92 -5.02 46.43
N TYR A 545 3.86 -4.46 45.82
CA TYR A 545 3.50 -3.05 45.91
C TYR A 545 2.24 -2.84 46.79
N PRO A 546 2.32 -3.01 48.12
CA PRO A 546 1.15 -2.90 49.00
C PRO A 546 0.59 -1.48 49.12
N GLY A 547 1.39 -0.46 48.75
CA GLY A 547 0.98 0.94 48.74
C GLY A 547 0.41 1.41 47.40
N SER A 548 0.33 0.54 46.39
CA SER A 548 -0.05 0.94 45.04
C SER A 548 -1.49 1.43 44.96
N LYS A 549 -1.78 2.28 43.98
CA LYS A 549 -3.12 2.76 43.66
C LYS A 549 -3.36 2.69 42.16
N VAL A 550 -4.53 2.19 41.80
CA VAL A 550 -5.03 2.17 40.43
C VAL A 550 -6.05 3.29 40.27
N HIS A 551 -5.74 4.27 39.43
CA HIS A 551 -6.59 5.42 39.16
C HIS A 551 -7.29 5.25 37.80
N ALA A 552 -8.62 5.13 37.80
CA ALA A 552 -9.39 5.17 36.56
C ALA A 552 -9.42 6.60 36.00
N LEU A 553 -9.14 6.74 34.71
CA LEU A 553 -9.21 8.00 33.97
C LEU A 553 -10.57 8.14 33.29
N GLU A 554 -10.96 9.36 32.92
CA GLU A 554 -12.20 9.61 32.17
C GLU A 554 -12.24 8.88 30.81
N SER A 555 -11.07 8.59 30.23
CA SER A 555 -10.91 7.80 29.00
C SER A 555 -11.13 6.30 29.19
N GLY A 556 -11.41 5.82 30.41
CA GLY A 556 -11.55 4.39 30.75
C GLY A 556 -10.21 3.64 30.84
N LEU A 557 -9.09 4.36 30.72
CA LEU A 557 -7.73 3.85 30.95
C LEU A 557 -7.38 3.91 32.44
N TYR A 558 -6.32 3.22 32.85
CA TYR A 558 -5.83 3.22 34.22
C TYR A 558 -4.45 3.84 34.33
N ARG A 559 -4.27 4.76 35.27
CA ARG A 559 -2.95 5.22 35.72
C ARG A 559 -2.55 4.44 36.96
N ILE A 560 -1.32 3.93 36.97
CA ILE A 560 -0.78 3.14 38.08
C ILE A 560 0.20 3.98 38.88
N ASP A 561 -0.09 4.16 40.17
CA ASP A 561 0.87 4.63 41.17
C ASP A 561 1.37 3.41 41.94
N TYR A 562 2.66 3.10 41.86
CA TYR A 562 3.24 1.94 42.54
C TYR A 562 3.41 2.17 44.05
N GLY A 563 3.27 3.41 44.54
CA GLY A 563 3.25 3.73 45.97
C GLY A 563 4.59 3.49 46.66
N HIS A 564 5.70 3.75 45.97
CA HIS A 564 7.05 3.58 46.51
C HIS A 564 7.27 4.45 47.76
N ALA A 565 7.87 3.86 48.80
CA ALA A 565 8.25 4.59 50.01
C ALA A 565 9.60 5.31 49.88
N GLU A 566 10.44 4.84 48.96
CA GLU A 566 11.78 5.38 48.72
C GLU A 566 11.70 6.73 48.00
N GLN A 567 12.57 7.66 48.41
CA GLN A 567 12.73 8.96 47.77
C GLN A 567 14.22 9.18 47.46
N PRO A 568 14.76 8.50 46.42
CA PRO A 568 16.17 8.57 46.08
C PRO A 568 16.57 9.97 45.59
N LEU A 569 17.86 10.28 45.68
CA LEU A 569 18.39 11.51 45.09
C LEU A 569 18.41 11.38 43.56
N VAL A 570 17.89 12.39 42.85
CA VAL A 570 17.90 12.47 41.38
C VAL A 570 18.90 13.54 40.93
N SER A 571 19.85 13.19 40.07
CA SER A 571 20.77 14.15 39.44
C SER A 571 20.27 14.51 38.05
N ILE A 572 19.86 15.77 37.86
CA ILE A 572 19.44 16.30 36.55
C ILE A 572 20.66 16.86 35.84
N LEU A 573 21.06 16.21 34.75
CA LEU A 573 22.22 16.55 33.94
C LEU A 573 21.78 17.46 32.80
N VAL A 574 22.29 18.69 32.76
CA VAL A 574 22.01 19.66 31.70
C VAL A 574 23.32 20.12 31.08
N THR A 575 23.46 19.96 29.77
CA THR A 575 24.67 20.34 29.03
C THR A 575 24.63 21.80 28.61
N SER A 576 25.80 22.44 28.52
CA SER A 576 25.95 23.83 28.09
C SER A 576 27.17 24.01 27.21
N GLN A 577 27.02 24.70 26.07
CA GLN A 577 28.14 25.20 25.27
C GLN A 577 27.75 26.54 24.64
N ASP A 578 27.91 27.65 25.36
CA ASP A 578 27.58 29.00 24.87
C ASP A 578 26.11 29.28 24.49
N HIS A 579 25.17 28.44 24.91
CA HIS A 579 23.72 28.58 24.66
C HIS A 579 22.96 29.05 25.91
N LEU A 580 23.30 30.22 26.44
CA LEU A 580 22.68 30.74 27.67
C LEU A 580 21.17 31.00 27.48
N GLU A 581 20.74 31.37 26.28
CA GLU A 581 19.35 31.61 25.89
C GLU A 581 18.45 30.38 26.02
N THR A 582 19.03 29.19 25.94
CA THR A 582 18.29 27.95 26.17
C THR A 582 18.48 27.45 27.59
N LEU A 583 19.73 27.42 28.07
CA LEU A 583 20.10 26.93 29.38
C LEU A 583 19.41 27.66 30.54
N LEU A 584 19.37 28.99 30.52
CA LEU A 584 18.82 29.79 31.63
C LEU A 584 17.32 29.48 31.85
N PRO A 585 16.44 29.59 30.84
CA PRO A 585 15.03 29.21 31.00
C PRO A 585 14.82 27.75 31.43
N CYS A 586 15.66 26.83 30.96
CA CYS A 586 15.59 25.42 31.39
C CYS A 586 15.82 25.31 32.90
N VAL A 587 16.94 25.84 33.40
CA VAL A 587 17.28 25.80 34.83
C VAL A 587 16.26 26.54 35.69
N GLU A 588 15.79 27.73 35.26
CA GLU A 588 14.73 28.46 35.95
C GLU A 588 13.45 27.61 36.05
N SER A 589 13.01 27.00 34.95
CA SER A 589 11.79 26.16 34.95
C SER A 589 11.91 24.94 35.88
N ILE A 590 13.09 24.32 35.97
CA ILE A 590 13.34 23.20 36.91
C ILE A 590 13.15 23.69 38.34
N LEU A 591 13.77 24.82 38.71
CA LEU A 591 13.72 25.38 40.06
C LEU A 591 12.32 25.87 40.45
N GLU A 592 11.59 26.48 39.50
CA GLU A 592 10.26 27.04 39.72
C GLU A 592 9.18 25.97 39.84
N HIS A 593 9.24 24.93 39.00
CA HIS A 593 8.15 23.97 38.88
C HIS A 593 8.39 22.65 39.61
N THR A 594 9.63 22.19 39.81
CA THR A 594 9.87 20.85 40.37
C THR A 594 9.56 20.78 41.86
N THR A 595 8.54 19.98 42.22
CA THR A 595 8.11 19.80 43.62
C THR A 595 8.81 18.66 44.35
N TYR A 596 9.40 17.71 43.62
CA TYR A 596 10.19 16.64 44.23
C TYR A 596 11.36 17.25 45.04
N PRO A 597 11.57 16.88 46.32
CA PRO A 597 12.52 17.59 47.16
C PRO A 597 13.97 17.14 47.04
N HIS A 598 14.21 15.90 46.58
CA HIS A 598 15.53 15.25 46.59
C HIS A 598 16.15 15.23 45.18
N TYR A 599 16.47 16.40 44.64
CA TYR A 599 17.23 16.49 43.38
C TYR A 599 18.41 17.46 43.48
N GLU A 600 19.39 17.24 42.61
CA GLU A 600 20.43 18.20 42.27
C GLU A 600 20.40 18.50 40.76
N ILE A 601 20.86 19.68 40.37
CA ILE A 601 21.08 20.07 38.98
C ILE A 601 22.59 20.12 38.75
N LEU A 602 23.06 19.33 37.78
CA LEU A 602 24.46 19.31 37.35
C LEU A 602 24.57 19.96 35.98
N ILE A 603 25.03 21.21 35.97
CA ILE A 603 25.28 21.97 34.73
C ILE A 603 26.67 21.61 34.23
N CYS A 604 26.73 20.95 33.09
CA CYS A 604 27.96 20.45 32.48
C CYS A 604 28.40 21.41 31.39
N ASP A 605 29.36 22.27 31.74
CA ASP A 605 29.91 23.30 30.87
C ASP A 605 30.99 22.73 29.96
N ASN A 606 30.68 22.69 28.66
CA ASN A 606 31.52 22.15 27.60
C ASN A 606 32.45 23.21 27.01
N ASN A 607 33.28 23.82 27.87
CA ASN A 607 34.25 24.86 27.49
C ASN A 607 33.60 26.12 26.87
N SER A 608 32.52 26.65 27.48
CA SER A 608 31.87 27.89 27.05
C SER A 608 32.84 29.08 27.03
N GLN A 609 32.81 29.88 25.96
CA GLN A 609 33.69 31.03 25.73
C GLN A 609 32.97 32.39 25.82
N LEU A 610 31.65 32.42 25.65
CA LEU A 610 30.87 33.66 25.70
C LEU A 610 30.91 34.25 27.10
N ALA A 611 31.21 35.55 27.16
CA ALA A 611 31.32 36.29 28.41
C ALA A 611 30.03 36.23 29.26
N GLN A 612 28.86 36.25 28.61
CA GLN A 612 27.57 36.18 29.30
C GLN A 612 27.37 34.82 29.98
N THR A 613 27.62 33.72 29.26
CA THR A 613 27.52 32.35 29.77
C THR A 613 28.49 32.10 30.90
N THR A 614 29.77 32.44 30.71
CA THR A 614 30.81 32.26 31.74
C THR A 614 30.56 33.10 32.98
N GLN A 615 30.08 34.35 32.83
CA GLN A 615 29.70 35.21 33.96
C GLN A 615 28.49 34.65 34.72
N TRP A 616 27.49 34.15 34.01
CA TRP A 616 26.31 33.53 34.63
C TRP A 616 26.69 32.27 35.40
N LEU A 617 27.47 31.35 34.79
CA LEU A 617 27.98 30.15 35.45
C LEU A 617 28.83 30.50 36.68
N ALA A 618 29.70 31.51 36.61
CA ALA A 618 30.47 31.97 37.77
C ALA A 618 29.58 32.54 38.89
N THR A 619 28.47 33.19 38.52
CA THR A 619 27.49 33.70 39.49
C THR A 619 26.80 32.54 40.22
N ILE A 620 26.32 31.53 39.49
CA ILE A 620 25.71 30.32 40.07
C ILE A 620 26.70 29.58 40.98
N ASP A 621 27.94 29.38 40.53
CA ASP A 621 29.00 28.73 41.31
C ASP A 621 29.28 29.49 42.62
N SER A 622 29.30 30.83 42.57
CA SER A 622 29.52 31.69 43.74
C SER A 622 28.41 31.63 44.78
N MET A 623 27.19 31.20 44.40
CA MET A 623 26.08 31.03 45.35
C MET A 623 26.30 29.83 46.29
N GLN A 624 27.22 28.91 45.96
CA GLN A 624 27.52 27.69 46.73
C GLN A 624 26.25 26.91 47.11
N SER A 625 25.31 26.81 46.16
CA SER A 625 24.06 26.07 46.36
C SER A 625 24.34 24.57 46.37
N GLU A 626 23.84 23.86 47.39
CA GLU A 626 23.88 22.39 47.39
C GLU A 626 22.98 21.78 46.29
N ARG A 627 22.02 22.56 45.75
CA ARG A 627 21.10 22.11 44.70
C ARG A 627 21.61 22.27 43.27
N ILE A 628 22.58 23.15 43.03
CA ILE A 628 23.08 23.42 41.68
C ILE A 628 24.59 23.36 41.70
N ARG A 629 25.16 22.45 40.91
CA ARG A 629 26.59 22.23 40.79
C ARG A 629 27.00 22.39 39.33
N ILE A 630 28.22 22.89 39.12
CA ILE A 630 28.78 23.10 37.79
C ILE A 630 29.98 22.19 37.62
N VAL A 631 29.99 21.39 36.55
CA VAL A 631 31.14 20.60 36.12
C VAL A 631 31.71 21.27 34.88
N ARG A 632 32.93 21.79 34.97
CA ARG A 632 33.59 22.51 33.88
C ARG A 632 34.64 21.64 33.20
N HIS A 633 34.59 21.61 31.88
CA HIS A 633 35.61 20.97 31.05
C HIS A 633 36.51 22.00 30.38
N GLU A 634 37.83 21.81 30.48
CA GLU A 634 38.82 22.69 29.84
C GLU A 634 38.89 22.49 28.31
N GLN A 635 38.40 21.36 27.82
CA GLN A 635 38.37 21.01 26.40
C GLN A 635 36.94 20.64 26.01
N ALA A 636 36.54 21.00 24.78
CA ALA A 636 35.25 20.61 24.26
C ALA A 636 35.20 19.09 24.03
N LEU A 637 34.24 18.43 24.65
CA LEU A 637 33.93 17.01 24.50
C LEU A 637 32.75 16.82 23.55
N SER A 638 32.58 15.60 23.03
CA SER A 638 31.33 15.22 22.35
C SER A 638 30.17 15.19 23.35
N PRO A 639 28.90 15.40 22.92
CA PRO A 639 27.73 15.28 23.79
C PRO A 639 27.70 14.00 24.62
N SER A 640 28.00 12.85 24.01
CA SER A 640 28.04 11.56 24.71
C SER A 640 29.12 11.51 25.81
N ALA A 641 30.32 12.01 25.51
CA ALA A 641 31.42 12.05 26.49
C ALA A 641 31.14 13.04 27.64
N LEU A 642 30.51 14.17 27.32
CA LEU A 642 30.11 15.17 28.31
C LEU A 642 29.08 14.61 29.29
N LEU A 643 28.05 13.90 28.78
CA LEU A 643 27.03 13.26 29.62
C LEU A 643 27.59 12.10 30.45
N ASN A 644 28.54 11.31 29.91
CA ASN A 644 29.23 10.27 30.69
C ASN A 644 30.03 10.89 31.85
N SER A 645 30.81 11.93 31.58
CA SER A 645 31.52 12.68 32.63
C SER A 645 30.57 13.25 33.68
N ALA A 646 29.43 13.80 33.25
CA ALA A 646 28.40 14.30 34.14
C ALA A 646 27.86 13.20 35.06
N ALA A 647 27.59 12.02 34.52
CA ALA A 647 27.11 10.85 35.27
C ALA A 647 28.11 10.38 36.34
N GLU A 648 29.42 10.49 36.09
CA GLU A 648 30.45 10.17 37.09
C GLU A 648 30.41 11.12 38.29
N HIS A 649 30.17 12.41 38.04
CA HIS A 649 30.14 13.47 39.08
C HIS A 649 28.80 13.60 39.82
N ALA A 650 27.75 12.97 39.29
CA ALA A 650 26.41 12.93 39.86
C ALA A 650 26.37 12.14 41.18
N LEU A 651 25.65 12.65 42.17
CA LEU A 651 25.48 12.02 43.48
C LEU A 651 24.19 11.19 43.60
N GLY A 652 23.24 11.38 42.68
CA GLY A 652 21.95 10.72 42.68
C GLY A 652 22.02 9.25 42.30
N ASP A 653 21.09 8.47 42.85
CA ASP A 653 20.88 7.07 42.49
C ASP A 653 20.23 6.95 41.09
N TYR A 654 19.58 8.02 40.64
CA TYR A 654 18.97 8.17 39.32
C TYR A 654 19.52 9.39 38.61
N LEU A 655 19.77 9.23 37.33
CA LEU A 655 20.25 10.27 36.44
C LEU A 655 19.12 10.67 35.50
N VAL A 656 18.90 11.97 35.33
CA VAL A 656 18.00 12.51 34.31
C VAL A 656 18.84 13.27 33.30
N MET A 657 18.91 12.79 32.07
CA MET A 657 19.47 13.54 30.95
C MET A 657 18.38 14.49 30.43
N LEU A 658 18.66 15.80 30.47
CA LEU A 658 17.70 16.83 30.10
C LEU A 658 18.29 17.82 29.11
N ASP A 659 17.60 18.01 28.00
CA ASP A 659 17.95 18.97 26.96
C ASP A 659 17.92 20.41 27.48
N SER A 660 18.87 21.24 27.08
CA SER A 660 18.85 22.67 27.44
C SER A 660 17.68 23.42 26.80
N HIS A 661 17.06 22.89 25.74
CA HIS A 661 15.84 23.43 25.12
C HIS A 661 14.56 23.06 25.89
N ALA A 662 14.63 22.14 26.85
CA ALA A 662 13.50 21.70 27.64
C ALA A 662 12.99 22.80 28.60
N LEU A 663 11.67 22.78 28.86
CA LEU A 663 10.98 23.59 29.85
C LEU A 663 10.09 22.69 30.69
N ILE A 664 10.30 22.73 32.00
CA ILE A 664 9.47 22.00 32.95
C ILE A 664 8.18 22.79 33.16
N ILE A 665 7.04 22.17 32.83
CA ILE A 665 5.71 22.78 32.95
C ILE A 665 4.81 22.05 33.96
N GLN A 666 5.21 20.83 34.35
CA GLN A 666 4.47 19.96 35.25
C GLN A 666 5.24 19.80 36.55
N GLN A 667 4.55 19.99 37.68
CA GLN A 667 5.20 20.06 38.98
C GLN A 667 5.72 18.72 39.51
N ASP A 668 5.04 17.63 39.17
CA ASP A 668 5.28 16.26 39.61
C ASP A 668 5.96 15.38 38.56
N TRP A 669 6.57 15.98 37.53
CA TRP A 669 7.21 15.26 36.42
C TRP A 669 8.28 14.24 36.88
N LEU A 670 9.13 14.58 37.86
CA LEU A 670 10.10 13.64 38.43
C LEU A 670 9.43 12.48 39.17
N ASN A 671 8.32 12.74 39.87
CA ASN A 671 7.58 11.69 40.56
C ASN A 671 7.02 10.67 39.56
N HIS A 672 6.57 11.14 38.40
CA HIS A 672 6.08 10.28 37.32
C HIS A 672 7.18 9.42 36.69
N LEU A 673 8.37 9.98 36.47
CA LEU A 673 9.52 9.20 35.99
C LEU A 673 9.95 8.17 37.05
N LEU A 674 10.08 8.58 38.31
CA LEU A 674 10.46 7.71 39.43
C LEU A 674 9.46 6.59 39.70
N ASN A 675 8.16 6.82 39.47
CA ASN A 675 7.12 5.81 39.63
C ASN A 675 7.45 4.52 38.85
N HIS A 676 8.00 4.67 37.64
CA HIS A 676 8.46 3.54 36.83
C HIS A 676 9.93 3.18 37.10
N ALA A 677 10.82 4.17 37.25
CA ALA A 677 12.25 3.92 37.40
C ALA A 677 12.63 3.14 38.68
N LEU A 678 11.83 3.26 39.74
CA LEU A 678 12.00 2.50 40.99
C LEU A 678 11.62 1.02 40.86
N ARG A 679 11.07 0.57 39.73
CA ARG A 679 10.80 -0.85 39.49
C ARG A 679 12.09 -1.57 39.13
N PRO A 680 12.40 -2.72 39.77
CA PRO A 680 13.67 -3.42 39.54
C PRO A 680 13.92 -3.83 38.08
N GLU A 681 12.85 -4.15 37.34
CA GLU A 681 12.93 -4.56 35.94
C GLU A 681 13.01 -3.39 34.94
N VAL A 682 12.90 -2.13 35.38
CA VAL A 682 12.92 -0.95 34.51
C VAL A 682 14.30 -0.29 34.58
N GLY A 683 14.97 -0.20 33.44
CA GLY A 683 16.27 0.44 33.33
C GLY A 683 16.18 1.91 32.96
N VAL A 684 15.26 2.24 32.04
CA VAL A 684 15.14 3.57 31.44
C VAL A 684 13.67 4.01 31.40
N VAL A 685 13.42 5.29 31.69
CA VAL A 685 12.10 5.92 31.61
C VAL A 685 12.16 7.21 30.79
N GLY A 686 11.33 7.32 29.76
CA GLY A 686 11.22 8.51 28.92
C GLY A 686 9.94 9.31 29.17
N ALA A 687 10.03 10.64 29.04
CA ALA A 687 8.90 11.55 29.18
C ALA A 687 8.11 11.75 27.87
N LYS A 688 6.88 12.26 27.98
CA LYS A 688 6.11 12.80 26.86
C LYS A 688 6.59 14.21 26.54
N LEU A 689 7.09 14.41 25.32
CA LEU A 689 7.56 15.73 24.89
C LEU A 689 6.51 16.43 24.03
N ILE A 690 6.24 17.68 24.38
CA ILE A 690 5.32 18.54 23.65
C ILE A 690 6.05 19.78 23.14
N SER A 691 5.62 20.31 22.01
CA SER A 691 6.03 21.64 21.56
C SER A 691 5.45 22.73 22.47
N THR A 692 5.97 23.96 22.35
CA THR A 692 5.44 25.14 23.03
C THR A 692 3.98 25.45 22.70
N ASN A 693 3.44 24.90 21.61
CA ASN A 693 2.03 25.02 21.21
C ASN A 693 1.15 23.88 21.75
N GLY A 694 1.70 22.94 22.53
CA GLY A 694 0.96 21.83 23.14
C GLY A 694 0.86 20.55 22.30
N ASN A 695 1.37 20.54 21.07
CA ASN A 695 1.36 19.34 20.23
C ASN A 695 2.43 18.35 20.70
N VAL A 696 2.11 17.05 20.75
CA VAL A 696 3.08 15.99 21.06
C VAL A 696 4.08 15.85 19.92
N VAL A 697 5.35 16.09 20.22
CA VAL A 697 6.46 16.01 19.25
C VAL A 697 7.25 14.72 19.39
N GLN A 698 7.30 14.11 20.57
CA GLN A 698 7.95 12.82 20.78
C GLN A 698 7.17 11.98 21.82
N ALA A 699 6.72 10.80 21.39
CA ALA A 699 5.94 9.83 22.17
C ALA A 699 6.59 8.42 22.14
N GLY A 700 7.92 8.37 22.22
CA GLY A 700 8.73 7.16 22.02
C GLY A 700 9.43 7.16 20.66
N ILE A 701 10.34 6.20 20.46
CA ILE A 701 11.12 6.01 19.23
C ILE A 701 10.85 4.61 18.67
N ILE A 702 10.59 4.54 17.37
CA ILE A 702 10.47 3.29 16.60
C ILE A 702 11.76 3.05 15.80
N MET A 703 12.32 1.86 15.97
CA MET A 703 13.50 1.41 15.25
C MET A 703 13.15 1.03 13.81
N GLY A 704 14.04 1.36 12.88
CA GLY A 704 13.89 1.10 11.45
C GLY A 704 13.00 2.08 10.70
N LEU A 705 12.16 2.87 11.39
CA LEU A 705 11.26 3.83 10.78
C LEU A 705 12.08 4.93 10.07
N ASN A 706 11.70 5.24 8.84
CA ASN A 706 12.44 6.09 7.90
C ASN A 706 13.88 5.62 7.62
N GLY A 707 14.15 4.32 7.79
CA GLY A 707 15.46 3.70 7.51
C GLY A 707 16.48 3.79 8.63
N THR A 708 16.17 4.46 9.75
CA THR A 708 17.06 4.60 10.92
C THR A 708 16.29 4.37 12.23
N ALA A 709 16.01 5.42 12.98
CA ALA A 709 15.16 5.42 14.17
C ALA A 709 14.42 6.75 14.19
N ALA A 710 13.09 6.72 14.32
CA ALA A 710 12.28 7.92 14.23
C ALA A 710 11.31 8.04 15.40
N THR A 711 11.09 9.28 15.83
CA THR A 711 10.21 9.62 16.94
C THR A 711 8.75 9.55 16.50
N VAL A 712 7.89 9.07 17.39
CA VAL A 712 6.45 9.06 17.15
C VAL A 712 5.83 10.40 17.55
N THR A 713 5.07 11.01 16.65
CA THR A 713 4.36 12.28 16.87
C THR A 713 2.85 12.07 17.07
N ALA A 714 2.14 13.09 17.55
CA ALA A 714 0.67 13.03 17.59
C ALA A 714 0.05 12.84 16.20
N SER A 715 0.63 13.43 15.15
CA SER A 715 0.15 13.29 13.77
C SER A 715 0.28 11.87 13.24
N ASP A 716 1.33 11.15 13.66
CA ASP A 716 1.56 9.77 13.23
C ASP A 716 0.50 8.82 13.78
N ILE A 717 0.06 9.05 15.02
CA ILE A 717 -0.89 8.19 15.73
C ILE A 717 -2.37 8.59 15.47
N ALA A 718 -2.63 9.73 14.83
CA ALA A 718 -3.99 10.28 14.62
C ALA A 718 -4.88 9.46 13.64
N GLY A 719 -4.43 8.30 13.16
CA GLY A 719 -5.13 7.48 12.17
C GLY A 719 -6.36 6.72 12.70
N SER A 720 -6.42 6.42 13.99
CA SER A 720 -7.54 5.68 14.61
C SER A 720 -7.68 5.93 16.11
N ALA A 721 -8.87 5.68 16.66
CA ALA A 721 -9.12 5.75 18.11
C ALA A 721 -8.30 4.70 18.90
N SER A 722 -8.05 3.54 18.30
CA SER A 722 -7.24 2.46 18.89
C SER A 722 -5.74 2.76 18.93
N ASP A 723 -5.26 3.64 18.05
CA ASP A 723 -3.87 4.10 18.10
C ASP A 723 -3.75 5.33 19.02
N ALA A 724 -4.73 6.25 18.99
CA ALA A 724 -4.74 7.46 19.79
C ALA A 724 -4.58 7.22 21.30
N GLN A 725 -5.16 6.14 21.83
CA GLN A 725 -5.00 5.76 23.23
C GLN A 725 -3.53 5.51 23.62
N ARG A 726 -2.66 5.12 22.69
CA ARG A 726 -1.24 4.88 22.96
C ARG A 726 -0.53 6.15 23.43
N LEU A 727 -1.04 7.34 23.10
CA LEU A 727 -0.51 8.62 23.59
C LEU A 727 -0.86 8.95 25.05
N GLU A 728 -1.74 8.14 25.66
CA GLU A 728 -2.22 8.24 27.03
C GLU A 728 -1.88 7.02 27.88
N THR A 729 -1.21 6.01 27.31
CA THR A 729 -0.84 4.79 28.03
C THR A 729 0.67 4.63 28.24
N ASP A 730 1.08 4.22 29.44
CA ASP A 730 2.43 3.72 29.68
C ASP A 730 2.73 2.52 28.77
N GLN A 731 3.91 2.50 28.14
CA GLN A 731 4.28 1.49 27.15
C GLN A 731 5.75 1.12 27.23
N ASN A 732 6.06 -0.11 26.83
CA ASN A 732 7.44 -0.55 26.65
C ASN A 732 7.89 -0.29 25.20
N TYR A 733 8.76 0.70 25.00
CA TYR A 733 9.38 0.98 23.71
C TYR A 733 10.77 0.33 23.60
N SER A 734 11.32 0.28 22.39
CA SER A 734 12.73 -0.08 22.19
C SER A 734 13.67 1.04 22.58
N ALA A 735 13.29 2.30 22.32
CA ALA A 735 14.03 3.48 22.72
C ALA A 735 13.10 4.66 23.04
N VAL A 736 13.62 5.59 23.84
CA VAL A 736 12.99 6.87 24.18
C VAL A 736 14.00 8.00 24.02
N SER A 737 13.50 9.23 23.86
CA SER A 737 14.33 10.39 23.53
C SER A 737 15.27 10.81 24.66
N GLY A 738 16.53 11.09 24.30
CA GLY A 738 17.53 11.68 25.18
C GLY A 738 17.21 13.11 25.64
N SER A 739 16.20 13.78 25.06
CA SER A 739 15.83 15.13 25.48
C SER A 739 15.20 15.19 26.88
N CYS A 740 14.60 14.09 27.35
CA CYS A 740 14.24 13.90 28.76
C CYS A 740 14.10 12.41 29.08
N LEU A 741 15.18 11.84 29.63
CA LEU A 741 15.32 10.42 29.91
C LEU A 741 15.87 10.22 31.32
N MET A 742 15.23 9.36 32.11
CA MET A 742 15.70 8.91 33.42
C MET A 742 16.31 7.51 33.31
N ILE A 743 17.48 7.30 33.90
CA ILE A 743 18.15 6.01 34.00
C ILE A 743 18.69 5.80 35.41
N ARG A 744 18.58 4.58 35.93
CA ARG A 744 19.21 4.23 37.21
C ARG A 744 20.73 4.26 37.05
N LYS A 745 21.44 4.94 37.96
CA LYS A 745 22.91 5.11 37.85
C LYS A 745 23.64 3.77 37.75
N SER A 746 23.21 2.77 38.51
CA SER A 746 23.80 1.43 38.45
C SER A 746 23.60 0.74 37.10
N VAL A 747 22.47 0.97 36.41
CA VAL A 747 22.21 0.45 35.06
C VAL A 747 23.04 1.21 34.04
N HIS A 748 23.17 2.53 34.18
CA HIS A 748 24.08 3.34 33.35
C HIS A 748 25.53 2.82 33.44
N GLU A 749 26.00 2.51 34.65
CA GLU A 749 27.33 1.91 34.88
C GLU A 749 27.43 0.48 34.32
N GLU A 750 26.39 -0.35 34.50
CA GLU A 750 26.30 -1.72 33.95
C GLU A 750 26.47 -1.74 32.42
N VAL A 751 25.82 -0.82 31.71
CA VAL A 751 25.87 -0.74 30.24
C VAL A 751 27.00 0.14 29.70
N GLN A 752 27.89 0.59 30.58
CA GLN A 752 29.04 1.44 30.27
C GLN A 752 28.67 2.79 29.61
N GLY A 753 27.61 3.42 30.09
CA GLY A 753 27.18 4.77 29.70
C GLY A 753 26.81 4.91 28.22
N LEU A 754 27.04 6.09 27.64
CA LEU A 754 26.86 6.39 26.22
C LEU A 754 28.12 5.98 25.42
N ASP A 755 27.95 5.51 24.18
CA ASP A 755 29.10 5.15 23.32
C ASP A 755 29.70 6.38 22.64
N GLU A 756 30.87 6.81 23.13
CA GLU A 756 31.54 8.03 22.67
C GLU A 756 32.21 7.91 21.30
N HIS A 757 32.34 6.69 20.77
CA HIS A 757 33.07 6.42 19.53
C HIS A 757 32.14 6.20 18.35
N LEU A 758 31.12 5.36 18.53
CA LEU A 758 30.15 5.05 17.47
C LEU A 758 29.03 6.08 17.41
N PHE A 759 28.61 6.61 18.56
CA PHE A 759 27.48 7.52 18.68
C PHE A 759 27.86 8.79 19.45
N PRO A 760 28.87 9.57 19.00
CA PRO A 760 29.28 10.79 19.69
C PRO A 760 28.22 11.92 19.65
N LEU A 761 27.41 11.96 18.58
CA LEU A 761 26.47 13.05 18.28
C LEU A 761 25.02 12.57 18.04
N HIS A 762 24.85 11.47 17.30
CA HIS A 762 23.54 10.97 16.87
C HIS A 762 23.28 9.56 17.41
N PHE A 763 22.01 9.25 17.69
CA PHE A 763 21.52 7.93 18.16
C PHE A 763 22.13 7.44 19.48
N ASN A 764 22.67 8.34 20.30
CA ASN A 764 23.31 7.98 21.57
C ASN A 764 22.29 7.51 22.62
N ASP A 765 21.13 8.15 22.68
CA ASP A 765 19.95 7.77 23.44
C ASP A 765 19.38 6.41 23.01
N VAL A 766 19.31 6.18 21.70
CA VAL A 766 18.89 4.91 21.10
C VAL A 766 19.85 3.79 21.49
N ASP A 767 21.16 3.98 21.33
CA ASP A 767 22.16 2.98 21.75
C ASP A 767 22.08 2.68 23.25
N LEU A 768 21.96 3.70 24.10
CA LEU A 768 21.80 3.52 25.55
C LEU A 768 20.57 2.67 25.90
N CYS A 769 19.42 2.99 25.29
CA CYS A 769 18.18 2.24 25.49
C CYS A 769 18.34 0.78 25.05
N LEU A 770 18.93 0.53 23.88
CA LEU A 770 19.11 -0.83 23.36
C LEU A 770 20.13 -1.64 24.18
N LYS A 771 21.18 -1.00 24.74
CA LYS A 771 22.10 -1.67 25.68
C LYS A 771 21.42 -2.00 27.02
N ALA A 772 20.56 -1.13 27.53
CA ALA A 772 19.76 -1.43 28.71
C ALA A 772 18.81 -2.61 28.44
N ARG A 773 18.19 -2.66 27.25
CA ARG A 773 17.34 -3.78 26.86
C ARG A 773 18.10 -5.08 26.69
N SER A 774 19.31 -5.05 26.13
CA SER A 774 20.12 -6.26 25.93
C SER A 774 20.59 -6.92 27.24
N THR A 775 20.54 -6.19 28.36
CA THR A 775 20.79 -6.70 29.72
C THR A 775 19.51 -7.17 30.44
N GLY A 776 18.35 -7.11 29.77
CA GLY A 776 17.06 -7.60 30.28
C GLY A 776 16.19 -6.52 30.92
N HIS A 777 16.61 -5.26 30.94
CA HIS A 777 15.82 -4.16 31.48
C HIS A 777 14.77 -3.66 30.51
N LEU A 778 13.64 -3.19 31.04
CA LEU A 778 12.60 -2.52 30.28
C LEU A 778 12.94 -1.04 30.05
N VAL A 779 12.56 -0.55 28.87
CA VAL A 779 12.51 0.88 28.55
C VAL A 779 11.05 1.28 28.55
N VAL A 780 10.66 2.15 29.47
CA VAL A 780 9.26 2.59 29.66
C VAL A 780 9.11 4.01 29.17
N TRP A 781 8.11 4.26 28.34
CA TRP A 781 7.65 5.62 28.05
C TRP A 781 6.40 5.89 28.88
N THR A 782 6.38 6.99 29.63
CA THR A 782 5.22 7.40 30.41
C THR A 782 4.57 8.68 29.85
N PRO A 783 3.25 8.67 29.57
CA PRO A 783 2.52 9.86 29.13
C PRO A 783 2.31 10.88 30.25
N HIS A 784 2.63 10.51 31.50
CA HIS A 784 2.31 11.27 32.69
C HIS A 784 3.42 12.22 33.14
N ALA A 785 4.64 12.06 32.64
CA ALA A 785 5.70 13.06 32.77
C ALA A 785 5.73 13.93 31.49
N ILE A 786 5.27 15.17 31.57
CA ILE A 786 5.15 16.07 30.42
C ILE A 786 6.21 17.18 30.49
N VAL A 787 7.04 17.24 29.44
CA VAL A 787 8.08 18.25 29.29
C VAL A 787 7.89 19.00 27.97
N ALA A 788 7.95 20.33 28.00
CA ALA A 788 7.87 21.13 26.78
C ALA A 788 9.27 21.27 26.17
N LEU A 789 9.38 21.10 24.85
CA LEU A 789 10.64 21.21 24.11
C LEU A 789 10.55 22.39 23.13
N ARG A 790 11.49 23.33 23.23
CA ARG A 790 11.63 24.40 22.25
C ARG A 790 12.31 23.88 20.98
N PRO A 791 12.02 24.46 19.81
CA PRO A 791 12.72 24.10 18.57
C PRO A 791 14.24 24.23 18.74
N ASP A 792 14.96 23.31 18.13
CA ASP A 792 16.40 23.41 17.93
C ASP A 792 16.65 23.71 16.44
N ASP A 793 17.41 24.77 16.17
CA ASP A 793 17.74 25.26 14.83
C ASP A 793 19.12 24.73 14.35
N ALA A 794 19.75 23.81 15.11
CA ALA A 794 21.03 23.22 14.75
C ALA A 794 20.99 22.49 13.39
N GLN A 795 21.92 22.81 12.50
CA GLN A 795 22.12 22.06 11.25
C GLN A 795 22.77 20.71 11.55
N SER A 796 22.12 19.63 11.11
CA SER A 796 22.68 18.28 11.18
C SER A 796 23.90 18.15 10.25
N ASP A 797 25.01 17.65 10.80
CA ASP A 797 26.18 17.24 10.02
C ASP A 797 25.86 15.92 9.28
N ALA A 798 25.72 16.01 7.95
CA ALA A 798 25.33 14.88 7.12
C ALA A 798 26.37 13.74 7.14
N GLU A 799 27.67 14.05 7.26
CA GLU A 799 28.71 13.02 7.31
C GLU A 799 28.69 12.27 8.65
N ALA A 800 28.50 13.00 9.75
CA ALA A 800 28.37 12.41 11.07
C ALA A 800 27.11 11.53 11.17
N LEU A 801 25.99 11.97 10.59
CA LEU A 801 24.75 11.20 10.54
C LEU A 801 24.89 9.93 9.69
N ASP A 802 25.57 9.99 8.53
CA ASP A 802 25.84 8.81 7.72
C ASP A 802 26.70 7.78 8.47
N PHE A 803 27.77 8.24 9.13
CA PHE A 803 28.61 7.37 9.96
C PHE A 803 27.82 6.69 11.07
N ALA A 804 27.03 7.47 11.83
CA ALA A 804 26.20 6.96 12.91
C ALA A 804 25.12 5.99 12.40
N THR A 805 24.56 6.24 11.21
CA THR A 805 23.59 5.36 10.55
C THR A 805 24.21 4.01 10.21
N ARG A 806 25.43 4.00 9.64
CA ARG A 806 26.17 2.75 9.37
C ARG A 806 26.52 1.99 10.65
N ALA A 807 26.89 2.70 11.72
CA ALA A 807 27.12 2.10 13.03
C ALA A 807 25.84 1.47 13.61
N LEU A 808 24.69 2.12 13.42
CA LEU A 808 23.37 1.61 13.81
C LEU A 808 23.03 0.33 13.05
N TYR A 809 23.23 0.28 11.73
CA TYR A 809 23.07 -0.95 10.95
C TYR A 809 23.98 -2.07 11.43
N HIS A 810 25.26 -1.79 11.68
CA HIS A 810 26.19 -2.82 12.12
C HIS A 810 25.81 -3.42 13.49
N ARG A 811 25.38 -2.58 14.44
CA ARG A 811 25.16 -3.00 15.83
C ARG A 811 23.72 -3.46 16.11
N TRP A 812 22.74 -2.81 15.52
CA TRP A 812 21.33 -2.88 15.94
C TRP A 812 20.33 -3.23 14.84
N LEU A 813 20.80 -3.71 13.66
CA LEU A 813 19.90 -4.05 12.54
C LEU A 813 18.76 -5.00 12.92
N HIS A 814 18.97 -5.95 13.83
CA HIS A 814 17.92 -6.87 14.27
C HIS A 814 16.73 -6.15 14.93
N TYR A 815 16.98 -5.11 15.74
CA TYR A 815 15.91 -4.27 16.28
C TYR A 815 15.30 -3.35 15.23
N MET A 816 16.10 -2.86 14.27
CA MET A 816 15.59 -2.03 13.18
C MET A 816 14.66 -2.81 12.25
N ALA A 817 15.00 -4.07 11.96
CA ALA A 817 14.20 -4.98 11.17
C ALA A 817 12.92 -5.38 11.93
N TRP A 818 13.06 -5.71 13.23
CA TRP A 818 12.01 -6.26 14.09
C TRP A 818 11.97 -5.54 15.45
N ASP A 819 11.35 -4.36 15.48
CA ASP A 819 11.10 -3.63 16.72
C ASP A 819 9.89 -4.24 17.46
N PRO A 820 10.03 -4.76 18.70
CA PRO A 820 8.90 -5.27 19.47
C PRO A 820 7.79 -4.23 19.71
N ALA A 821 8.10 -2.93 19.68
CA ALA A 821 7.12 -1.86 19.85
C ALA A 821 6.32 -1.54 18.57
N TYR A 822 6.67 -2.16 17.43
CA TYR A 822 6.10 -1.85 16.12
C TYR A 822 5.64 -3.10 15.36
N ASN A 823 4.39 -3.09 14.89
CA ASN A 823 3.82 -4.26 14.23
C ASN A 823 4.38 -4.44 12.81
N LYS A 824 4.77 -5.67 12.46
CA LYS A 824 5.35 -6.01 11.14
C LYS A 824 4.43 -5.76 9.94
N ASN A 825 3.12 -5.62 10.18
CA ASN A 825 2.14 -5.29 9.14
C ASN A 825 2.14 -3.80 8.77
N LEU A 826 2.90 -2.98 9.48
CA LEU A 826 3.09 -1.56 9.22
C LEU A 826 4.35 -1.32 8.36
N THR A 827 4.27 -0.36 7.44
CA THR A 827 5.44 0.08 6.66
C THR A 827 6.44 0.82 7.56
N LEU A 828 7.73 0.75 7.22
CA LEU A 828 8.79 1.56 7.81
C LEU A 828 9.03 2.89 7.08
N THR A 829 8.29 3.19 6.01
CA THR A 829 8.37 4.49 5.31
C THR A 829 7.40 5.53 5.86
N ASP A 830 6.29 5.07 6.43
CA ASP A 830 5.20 5.91 6.91
C ASP A 830 4.71 5.34 8.25
N SER A 831 4.72 6.17 9.29
CA SER A 831 4.40 5.75 10.65
C SER A 831 2.94 5.29 10.77
N PHE A 832 2.71 4.12 11.36
CA PHE A 832 1.38 3.53 11.61
C PHE A 832 0.49 3.36 10.36
N VAL A 833 1.10 3.22 9.17
CA VAL A 833 0.38 2.90 7.93
C VAL A 833 0.51 1.41 7.60
N ALA A 834 -0.63 0.75 7.35
CA ALA A 834 -0.64 -0.66 6.95
C ALA A 834 0.05 -0.87 5.59
N GLN A 835 0.89 -1.89 5.50
CA GLN A 835 1.60 -2.26 4.28
C GLN A 835 0.59 -2.69 3.20
N SER A 836 0.71 -2.07 2.02
CA SER A 836 -0.21 -2.26 0.89
C SER A 836 0.16 -3.44 0.00
N ASN A 837 1.44 -3.80 -0.08
CA ASN A 837 1.87 -5.01 -0.75
C ASN A 837 1.82 -6.19 0.23
N PRO A 838 0.90 -7.16 0.07
CA PRO A 838 0.76 -8.27 1.00
C PRO A 838 2.03 -9.13 1.07
N GLN A 839 2.81 -9.25 -0.02
CA GLN A 839 4.04 -10.06 -0.02
C GLN A 839 5.14 -9.50 0.90
N LEU A 840 5.07 -8.22 1.26
CA LEU A 840 6.02 -7.57 2.17
C LEU A 840 5.63 -7.70 3.65
N SER A 841 4.37 -8.01 3.95
CA SER A 841 3.84 -8.00 5.32
C SER A 841 3.18 -9.31 5.76
N TRP A 842 2.84 -10.17 4.82
CA TRP A 842 2.13 -11.41 5.05
C TRP A 842 2.87 -12.60 4.45
N ARG A 843 3.42 -13.44 5.32
CA ARG A 843 4.18 -14.64 4.96
C ARG A 843 3.69 -15.83 5.78
N PRO A 844 2.80 -16.67 5.23
CA PRO A 844 2.18 -17.75 5.99
C PRO A 844 3.15 -18.92 6.30
N LEU A 845 4.24 -19.06 5.54
CA LEU A 845 5.27 -20.09 5.75
C LEU A 845 6.31 -19.65 6.80
N THR A 846 5.87 -19.41 8.03
CA THR A 846 6.70 -18.88 9.12
C THR A 846 7.88 -19.79 9.51
N HIS A 847 7.74 -21.10 9.35
CA HIS A 847 8.79 -22.10 9.57
C HIS A 847 9.84 -22.17 8.44
N ARG A 848 9.71 -21.33 7.40
CA ARG A 848 10.64 -21.19 6.25
C ARG A 848 11.06 -22.55 5.62
N PRO A 849 10.11 -23.35 5.09
CA PRO A 849 10.44 -24.64 4.47
C PRO A 849 11.20 -24.49 3.14
N LEU A 850 11.17 -23.28 2.55
CA LEU A 850 11.79 -22.95 1.26
C LEU A 850 12.69 -21.71 1.39
N PRO A 851 13.74 -21.59 0.54
CA PRO A 851 14.53 -20.37 0.44
C PRO A 851 13.67 -19.17 0.02
N VAL A 852 13.96 -18.02 0.61
CA VAL A 852 13.25 -16.76 0.41
C VAL A 852 13.97 -15.95 -0.63
N VAL A 853 13.29 -15.68 -1.74
CA VAL A 853 13.87 -14.91 -2.86
C VAL A 853 13.10 -13.62 -3.03
N LEU A 854 13.79 -12.49 -2.84
CA LEU A 854 13.26 -11.16 -3.10
C LEU A 854 13.68 -10.69 -4.49
N ALA A 855 12.73 -10.48 -5.40
CA ALA A 855 12.96 -9.88 -6.70
C ALA A 855 12.50 -8.41 -6.74
N LEU A 856 13.39 -7.54 -7.21
CA LEU A 856 13.19 -6.11 -7.42
C LEU A 856 13.25 -5.79 -8.93
N PRO A 857 12.20 -6.15 -9.71
CA PRO A 857 12.13 -5.87 -11.14
C PRO A 857 12.04 -4.36 -11.43
N CYS A 858 12.64 -3.92 -12.54
CA CYS A 858 12.69 -2.50 -12.89
C CYS A 858 11.37 -1.94 -13.46
N ASN A 859 10.48 -2.80 -13.95
CA ASN A 859 9.18 -2.43 -14.53
C ASN A 859 8.22 -3.63 -14.59
N HIS A 860 7.04 -3.44 -15.18
CA HIS A 860 6.06 -4.50 -15.49
C HIS A 860 6.14 -4.98 -16.96
N ALA A 861 7.16 -4.55 -17.70
CA ALA A 861 7.35 -4.89 -19.11
C ALA A 861 8.22 -6.16 -19.25
N ALA A 862 8.57 -6.53 -20.48
CA ALA A 862 9.32 -7.75 -20.79
C ALA A 862 10.60 -7.92 -19.94
N ALA A 863 11.34 -6.84 -19.70
CA ALA A 863 12.55 -6.85 -18.87
C ALA A 863 12.26 -7.25 -17.40
N GLY A 864 11.27 -6.61 -16.75
CA GLY A 864 10.86 -6.96 -15.39
C GLY A 864 10.18 -8.33 -15.29
N ASN A 865 9.41 -8.71 -16.31
CA ASN A 865 8.73 -10.00 -16.38
C ASN A 865 9.70 -11.17 -16.49
N ARG A 866 10.93 -10.96 -17.01
CA ARG A 866 11.96 -12.01 -17.08
C ARG A 866 12.27 -12.61 -15.71
N ILE A 867 12.42 -11.79 -14.67
CA ILE A 867 12.65 -12.29 -13.30
C ILE A 867 11.34 -12.53 -12.54
N SER A 868 10.30 -11.72 -12.78
CA SER A 868 9.03 -11.85 -12.04
C SER A 868 8.32 -13.17 -12.37
N THR A 869 8.27 -13.54 -13.66
CA THR A 869 7.65 -14.78 -14.12
C THR A 869 8.44 -16.00 -13.66
N ALA A 870 9.77 -15.94 -13.70
CA ALA A 870 10.63 -17.00 -13.22
C ALA A 870 10.42 -17.26 -11.72
N LEU A 871 10.37 -16.20 -10.90
CA LEU A 871 10.11 -16.34 -9.47
C LEU A 871 8.70 -16.85 -9.14
N GLN A 872 7.70 -16.39 -9.89
CA GLN A 872 6.33 -16.89 -9.76
C GLN A 872 6.24 -18.38 -10.10
N SER A 873 6.96 -18.83 -11.14
CA SER A 873 6.98 -20.22 -11.57
C SER A 873 7.72 -21.10 -10.55
N LEU A 874 8.88 -20.67 -10.04
CA LEU A 874 9.59 -21.38 -8.96
C LEU A 874 8.75 -21.49 -7.69
N SER A 875 8.04 -20.42 -7.32
CA SER A 875 7.11 -20.44 -6.17
C SER A 875 5.95 -21.42 -6.41
N ALA A 876 5.42 -21.49 -7.64
CA ALA A 876 4.34 -22.43 -7.98
C ALA A 876 4.78 -23.89 -7.91
N GLU A 877 6.03 -24.19 -8.28
CA GLU A 877 6.65 -25.51 -8.16
C GLU A 877 7.16 -25.84 -6.74
N ARG A 878 6.94 -24.94 -5.76
CA ARG A 878 7.40 -25.09 -4.36
C ARG A 878 8.91 -25.16 -4.22
N GLU A 879 9.65 -24.43 -5.04
CA GLU A 879 11.12 -24.35 -4.95
C GLU A 879 11.59 -23.11 -4.16
N THR A 880 10.77 -22.06 -4.11
CA THR A 880 11.07 -20.82 -3.39
C THR A 880 9.83 -20.26 -2.70
N ASP A 881 10.03 -19.45 -1.66
CA ASP A 881 9.01 -18.52 -1.15
C ASP A 881 9.33 -17.12 -1.70
N GLY A 882 8.74 -16.81 -2.85
CA GLY A 882 9.07 -15.62 -3.64
C GLY A 882 8.35 -14.34 -3.20
N ILE A 883 9.10 -13.24 -3.21
CA ILE A 883 8.62 -11.88 -2.92
C ILE A 883 8.95 -10.98 -4.11
N ILE A 884 7.98 -10.25 -4.63
CA ILE A 884 8.16 -9.30 -5.73
C ILE A 884 7.79 -7.89 -5.26
N SER A 885 8.71 -6.94 -5.46
CA SER A 885 8.45 -5.52 -5.27
C SER A 885 8.92 -4.72 -6.49
N HIS A 886 7.98 -4.04 -7.15
CA HIS A 886 8.29 -3.11 -8.25
C HIS A 886 8.71 -1.72 -7.74
N ALA A 887 8.66 -1.50 -6.42
CA ALA A 887 9.19 -0.31 -5.77
C ALA A 887 10.54 -0.65 -5.09
N PRO A 888 11.54 0.25 -5.16
CA PRO A 888 12.75 0.12 -4.37
C PRO A 888 12.42 0.02 -2.88
N LEU A 889 13.09 -0.89 -2.18
CA LEU A 889 12.91 -1.09 -0.74
C LEU A 889 14.09 -0.50 0.03
N PRO A 890 13.86 0.23 1.13
CA PRO A 890 14.92 0.58 2.07
C PRO A 890 15.63 -0.67 2.59
N PHE A 891 16.92 -0.55 2.91
CA PHE A 891 17.74 -1.67 3.38
C PHE A 891 17.12 -2.39 4.60
N VAL A 892 16.54 -1.63 5.54
CA VAL A 892 15.91 -2.21 6.74
C VAL A 892 14.69 -3.07 6.41
N GLU A 893 13.89 -2.70 5.39
CA GLU A 893 12.76 -3.52 4.92
C GLU A 893 13.27 -4.82 4.27
N ILE A 894 14.38 -4.76 3.52
CA ILE A 894 15.04 -5.96 2.98
C ILE A 894 15.50 -6.86 4.14
N ALA A 895 16.17 -6.30 5.15
CA ALA A 895 16.62 -7.05 6.33
C ALA A 895 15.44 -7.69 7.10
N ARG A 896 14.31 -6.97 7.22
CA ARG A 896 13.08 -7.48 7.85
C ARG A 896 12.51 -8.72 7.17
N LEU A 897 12.61 -8.81 5.84
CA LEU A 897 12.18 -9.99 5.07
C LEU A 897 13.16 -11.16 5.23
N SER A 898 14.39 -10.87 5.65
CA SER A 898 15.49 -11.82 5.83
C SER A 898 15.68 -12.73 4.60
N PRO A 899 15.79 -12.18 3.37
CA PRO A 899 15.86 -13.01 2.16
C PRO A 899 17.16 -13.84 2.12
N ASP A 900 17.06 -15.05 1.58
CA ASP A 900 18.22 -15.87 1.24
C ASP A 900 18.90 -15.34 -0.03
N THR A 901 18.10 -14.80 -0.96
CA THR A 901 18.57 -14.19 -2.20
C THR A 901 17.82 -12.89 -2.52
N VAL A 902 18.56 -11.86 -2.94
CA VAL A 902 18.02 -10.60 -3.48
C VAL A 902 18.40 -10.48 -4.95
N VAL A 903 17.41 -10.48 -5.83
CA VAL A 903 17.55 -10.31 -7.27
C VAL A 903 17.16 -8.88 -7.65
N ILE A 904 18.09 -8.10 -8.17
CA ILE A 904 17.89 -6.67 -8.42
C ILE A 904 17.98 -6.35 -9.91
N GLN A 905 17.00 -5.59 -10.41
CA GLN A 905 17.06 -4.89 -11.68
C GLN A 905 16.91 -3.39 -11.47
N GLY A 906 17.70 -2.59 -12.17
CA GLY A 906 17.59 -1.14 -12.11
C GLY A 906 18.83 -0.46 -12.67
N PRO A 907 18.79 0.85 -12.93
CA PRO A 907 19.96 1.57 -13.42
C PRO A 907 21.11 1.50 -12.40
N VAL A 908 22.32 1.20 -12.88
CA VAL A 908 23.51 1.19 -12.03
C VAL A 908 23.92 2.62 -11.70
N ASN A 909 23.55 3.06 -10.50
CA ASN A 909 23.83 4.39 -9.96
C ASN A 909 24.30 4.27 -8.49
N GLU A 910 24.69 5.40 -7.89
CA GLU A 910 25.21 5.42 -6.50
C GLU A 910 24.23 4.83 -5.49
N SER A 911 22.92 5.04 -5.67
CA SER A 911 21.89 4.51 -4.77
C SER A 911 21.79 2.98 -4.82
N LEU A 912 21.81 2.39 -6.02
CA LEU A 912 21.84 0.94 -6.18
C LEU A 912 23.12 0.35 -5.58
N ILE A 913 24.27 0.97 -5.85
CA ILE A 913 25.57 0.53 -5.35
C ILE A 913 25.58 0.55 -3.82
N ALA A 914 25.10 1.63 -3.20
CA ALA A 914 24.96 1.73 -1.76
C ALA A 914 24.04 0.64 -1.20
N SER A 915 22.94 0.32 -1.90
CA SER A 915 22.01 -0.74 -1.51
C SER A 915 22.66 -2.13 -1.57
N ILE A 916 23.36 -2.46 -2.65
CA ILE A 916 24.11 -3.72 -2.79
C ILE A 916 25.16 -3.82 -1.68
N ASN A 917 25.91 -2.74 -1.44
CA ASN A 917 26.93 -2.71 -0.38
C ASN A 917 26.30 -2.96 0.99
N ALA A 918 25.23 -2.26 1.35
CA ALA A 918 24.54 -2.44 2.63
C ALA A 918 24.05 -3.89 2.82
N ILE A 919 23.46 -4.50 1.78
CA ILE A 919 23.03 -5.90 1.82
C ILE A 919 24.23 -6.82 2.07
N LYS A 920 25.34 -6.62 1.36
CA LYS A 920 26.53 -7.46 1.47
C LYS A 920 27.33 -7.26 2.76
N ASP A 921 27.28 -6.06 3.34
CA ASP A 921 28.00 -5.72 4.58
C ASP A 921 27.26 -6.21 5.83
N HIS A 922 25.93 -6.34 5.77
CA HIS A 922 25.10 -6.55 6.95
C HIS A 922 24.17 -7.77 6.89
N THR A 923 24.07 -8.47 5.76
CA THR A 923 23.24 -9.67 5.61
C THR A 923 24.03 -10.80 4.94
N ASN A 924 23.52 -12.03 5.06
CA ASN A 924 24.06 -13.19 4.35
C ASN A 924 23.39 -13.45 3.00
N ALA A 925 22.54 -12.53 2.53
CA ALA A 925 21.78 -12.72 1.30
C ALA A 925 22.72 -12.81 0.09
N TRP A 926 22.43 -13.76 -0.80
CA TRP A 926 23.03 -13.81 -2.13
C TRP A 926 22.46 -12.67 -2.99
N VAL A 927 23.32 -11.85 -3.58
CA VAL A 927 22.89 -10.71 -4.40
C VAL A 927 23.12 -11.03 -5.87
N ALA A 928 22.03 -11.28 -6.59
CA ALA A 928 22.04 -11.42 -8.03
C ALA A 928 21.61 -10.10 -8.68
N TYR A 929 22.39 -9.59 -9.62
CA TYR A 929 21.99 -8.45 -10.43
C TYR A 929 21.64 -8.93 -11.84
N ASP A 930 20.42 -8.62 -12.28
CA ASP A 930 19.96 -9.00 -13.60
C ASP A 930 20.07 -7.82 -14.56
N LEU A 931 20.88 -7.96 -15.61
CA LEU A 931 21.06 -6.93 -16.65
C LEU A 931 20.27 -7.33 -17.90
N PRO A 932 19.07 -6.77 -18.14
CA PRO A 932 18.21 -7.20 -19.25
C PRO A 932 18.67 -6.71 -20.62
N HIS A 933 19.47 -5.64 -20.69
CA HIS A 933 20.06 -5.10 -21.92
C HIS A 933 21.22 -4.16 -21.55
N TYR A 934 22.10 -3.87 -22.50
CA TYR A 934 23.19 -2.91 -22.29
C TYR A 934 22.63 -1.49 -22.03
N PRO A 935 23.11 -0.75 -21.01
CA PRO A 935 22.59 0.58 -20.70
C PRO A 935 22.79 1.60 -21.83
N ALA A 936 21.87 2.56 -21.95
CA ALA A 936 22.01 3.67 -22.89
C ALA A 936 23.21 4.57 -22.56
N TYR A 937 23.82 5.14 -23.60
CA TYR A 937 25.00 6.00 -23.50
C TYR A 937 24.90 7.20 -24.46
N ALA A 938 25.65 8.26 -24.15
CA ALA A 938 25.54 9.60 -24.75
C ALA A 938 25.52 9.62 -26.29
N GLU A 939 26.24 8.70 -26.93
CA GLU A 939 26.34 8.56 -28.38
C GLU A 939 25.04 8.06 -29.05
N ILE A 940 24.17 7.38 -28.30
CA ILE A 940 22.83 6.94 -28.73
C ILE A 940 21.75 7.87 -28.17
N ASP A 941 21.82 8.15 -26.87
CA ASP A 941 20.88 9.03 -26.17
C ASP A 941 21.64 10.19 -25.53
N LYS A 942 21.43 11.40 -26.03
CA LYS A 942 22.11 12.62 -25.55
C LYS A 942 21.84 12.95 -24.09
N SER A 943 20.80 12.36 -23.48
CA SER A 943 20.50 12.52 -22.06
C SER A 943 21.26 11.54 -21.16
N ALA A 944 21.87 10.50 -21.74
CA ALA A 944 22.63 9.49 -21.02
C ALA A 944 24.09 9.92 -20.78
N VAL A 945 24.78 9.17 -19.90
CA VAL A 945 26.20 9.39 -19.58
C VAL A 945 27.12 8.84 -20.68
N PRO A 946 28.37 9.31 -20.80
CA PRO A 946 29.33 8.78 -21.77
C PRO A 946 29.55 7.27 -21.62
N LEU A 947 29.82 6.57 -22.72
CA LEU A 947 30.03 5.12 -22.74
C LEU A 947 31.09 4.64 -21.72
N ALA A 948 32.19 5.39 -21.57
CA ALA A 948 33.24 5.08 -20.60
C ALA A 948 32.73 5.09 -19.15
N THR A 949 31.79 6.00 -18.83
CA THR A 949 31.16 6.08 -17.50
C THR A 949 30.20 4.91 -17.28
N VAL A 950 29.46 4.48 -18.30
CA VAL A 950 28.63 3.27 -18.23
C VAL A 950 29.49 2.05 -17.93
N GLN A 951 30.58 1.85 -18.69
CA GLN A 951 31.50 0.72 -18.49
C GLN A 951 32.15 0.74 -17.10
N ALA A 952 32.56 1.91 -16.61
CA ALA A 952 33.10 2.07 -15.27
C ALA A 952 32.04 1.75 -14.21
N SER A 953 30.79 2.19 -14.39
CA SER A 953 29.69 1.94 -13.47
C SER A 953 29.32 0.45 -13.41
N LEU A 954 29.28 -0.24 -14.55
CA LEU A 954 29.06 -1.69 -14.60
C LEU A 954 30.20 -2.46 -13.90
N ARG A 955 31.46 -2.08 -14.17
CA ARG A 955 32.63 -2.75 -13.59
C ARG A 955 32.75 -2.54 -12.09
N HIS A 956 32.63 -1.29 -11.63
CA HIS A 956 32.85 -0.97 -10.22
C HIS A 956 31.58 -1.06 -9.39
N GLY A 957 30.43 -0.67 -9.95
CA GLY A 957 29.16 -0.64 -9.24
C GLY A 957 28.55 -2.01 -8.98
N LEU A 958 28.83 -3.00 -9.84
CA LEU A 958 28.34 -4.37 -9.68
C LEU A 958 29.40 -5.33 -9.13
N ALA A 959 30.60 -4.85 -8.80
CA ALA A 959 31.72 -5.70 -8.35
C ALA A 959 31.43 -6.52 -7.10
N ARG A 960 30.48 -6.07 -6.27
CA ARG A 960 30.08 -6.74 -5.02
C ARG A 960 28.82 -7.60 -5.15
N ALA A 961 28.14 -7.58 -6.30
CA ALA A 961 27.12 -8.58 -6.57
C ALA A 961 27.77 -9.97 -6.62
N ASP A 962 27.06 -11.01 -6.22
CA ASP A 962 27.59 -12.38 -6.26
C ASP A 962 27.46 -13.00 -7.65
N LEU A 963 26.45 -12.56 -8.40
CA LEU A 963 26.13 -13.06 -9.72
C LEU A 963 25.57 -11.93 -10.59
N ILE A 964 25.97 -11.89 -11.85
CA ILE A 964 25.31 -11.11 -12.89
C ILE A 964 24.62 -12.06 -13.87
N THR A 965 23.32 -11.93 -14.05
CA THR A 965 22.55 -12.69 -15.05
C THR A 965 22.23 -11.82 -16.26
N VAL A 966 22.41 -12.38 -17.45
CA VAL A 966 22.16 -11.69 -18.74
C VAL A 966 21.36 -12.58 -19.69
N PRO A 967 20.57 -12.02 -20.62
CA PRO A 967 19.73 -12.81 -21.52
C PRO A 967 20.44 -13.37 -22.75
N THR A 968 21.67 -12.92 -23.08
CA THR A 968 22.39 -13.30 -24.31
C THR A 968 23.88 -13.48 -24.06
N THR A 969 24.51 -14.35 -24.87
CA THR A 969 25.98 -14.52 -24.88
C THR A 969 26.69 -13.22 -25.28
N ALA A 970 26.14 -12.48 -26.25
CA ALA A 970 26.68 -11.19 -26.66
C ALA A 970 26.76 -10.18 -25.50
N LEU A 971 25.74 -10.13 -24.63
CA LEU A 971 25.81 -9.26 -23.45
C LEU A 971 26.83 -9.76 -22.41
N ALA A 972 26.97 -11.08 -22.25
CA ALA A 972 27.98 -11.66 -21.35
C ALA A 972 29.41 -11.32 -21.81
N GLU A 973 29.69 -11.41 -23.12
CA GLU A 973 30.98 -11.03 -23.71
C GLU A 973 31.30 -9.54 -23.48
N LEU A 974 30.30 -8.65 -23.57
CA LEU A 974 30.48 -7.24 -23.25
C LEU A 974 30.83 -6.97 -21.77
N LEU A 975 30.46 -7.90 -20.88
CA LEU A 975 30.79 -7.85 -19.46
C LEU A 975 32.05 -8.66 -19.11
N GLU A 976 32.69 -9.32 -20.09
CA GLU A 976 33.89 -10.11 -19.86
C GLU A 976 35.00 -9.23 -19.25
N GLY A 977 35.59 -9.70 -18.14
CA GLY A 977 36.58 -8.93 -17.38
C GLY A 977 36.01 -7.80 -16.52
N SER A 978 34.70 -7.57 -16.50
CA SER A 978 34.04 -6.61 -15.60
C SER A 978 33.51 -7.26 -14.32
N HIS A 979 33.12 -8.54 -14.36
CA HIS A 979 32.69 -9.32 -13.20
C HIS A 979 33.12 -10.80 -13.34
N PRO A 980 33.56 -11.48 -12.25
CA PRO A 980 34.06 -12.86 -12.34
C PRO A 980 32.96 -13.92 -12.55
N ASN A 981 31.71 -13.61 -12.20
CA ASN A 981 30.58 -14.54 -12.29
C ASN A 981 29.45 -13.91 -13.11
N VAL A 982 29.47 -14.13 -14.42
CA VAL A 982 28.43 -13.71 -15.37
C VAL A 982 27.81 -14.96 -15.97
N GLN A 983 26.49 -15.12 -15.87
CA GLN A 983 25.76 -16.27 -16.40
C GLN A 983 24.72 -15.84 -17.43
N VAL A 984 24.69 -16.56 -18.55
CA VAL A 984 23.67 -16.38 -19.58
C VAL A 984 22.47 -17.24 -19.21
N ILE A 985 21.33 -16.60 -18.98
CA ILE A 985 20.04 -17.27 -18.82
C ILE A 985 19.08 -16.66 -19.82
N GLU A 986 18.81 -17.38 -20.90
CA GLU A 986 18.05 -16.85 -22.03
C GLU A 986 16.64 -16.39 -21.63
N THR A 987 16.13 -15.37 -22.31
CA THR A 987 14.74 -14.95 -22.12
C THR A 987 13.80 -16.00 -22.70
N ARG A 988 12.84 -16.44 -21.90
CA ARG A 988 11.79 -17.40 -22.29
C ARG A 988 10.42 -16.78 -22.05
N LEU A 989 9.42 -17.18 -22.85
CA LEU A 989 8.05 -16.69 -22.71
C LEU A 989 7.25 -17.52 -21.70
N ALA A 990 6.40 -16.87 -20.92
CA ALA A 990 5.42 -17.56 -20.07
C ALA A 990 4.43 -18.37 -20.93
N PRO A 991 4.13 -19.64 -20.64
CA PRO A 991 3.23 -20.43 -21.49
C PRO A 991 1.80 -19.89 -21.61
N GLU A 992 1.15 -19.55 -20.47
CA GLU A 992 -0.29 -19.23 -20.38
C GLU A 992 -0.75 -18.05 -21.26
N PRO A 993 -0.05 -16.90 -21.36
CA PRO A 993 -0.47 -15.81 -22.25
C PRO A 993 -0.17 -16.04 -23.74
N TRP A 994 0.79 -16.91 -24.08
CA TRP A 994 1.36 -16.98 -25.42
C TRP A 994 0.98 -18.24 -26.21
N ARG A 995 0.82 -19.39 -25.53
CA ARG A 995 0.63 -20.70 -26.17
C ARG A 995 -0.63 -20.79 -27.03
N ASN A 996 -1.73 -20.22 -26.55
CA ASN A 996 -3.06 -20.36 -27.15
C ASN A 996 -3.47 -19.17 -28.05
N LEU A 997 -2.54 -18.28 -28.40
CA LEU A 997 -2.84 -17.15 -29.27
C LEU A 997 -3.18 -17.61 -30.69
N GLN A 998 -4.12 -16.91 -31.32
CA GLN A 998 -4.51 -17.15 -32.71
C GLN A 998 -4.53 -15.83 -33.47
N SER A 999 -3.69 -15.75 -34.49
CA SER A 999 -3.67 -14.65 -35.45
C SER A 999 -4.34 -15.10 -36.75
N GLN A 1000 -5.03 -14.19 -37.41
CA GLN A 1000 -5.60 -14.43 -38.75
C GLN A 1000 -4.57 -14.04 -39.81
N ARG A 1001 -4.57 -14.78 -40.93
CA ARG A 1001 -3.66 -14.55 -42.07
C ARG A 1001 -4.44 -14.03 -43.27
N GLN A 1002 -3.77 -13.26 -44.13
CA GLN A 1002 -4.31 -12.76 -45.40
C GLN A 1002 -5.68 -12.09 -45.23
N THR A 1003 -5.82 -11.30 -44.16
CA THR A 1003 -7.09 -10.62 -43.82
C THR A 1003 -7.46 -9.51 -44.79
N ARG A 1004 -6.52 -9.13 -45.68
CA ARG A 1004 -6.63 -8.03 -46.64
C ARG A 1004 -6.10 -8.44 -48.02
N PRO A 1005 -6.49 -7.74 -49.10
CA PRO A 1005 -6.01 -8.03 -50.46
C PRO A 1005 -4.50 -7.82 -50.65
N ARG A 1006 -3.90 -6.88 -49.90
CA ARG A 1006 -2.44 -6.67 -49.88
C ARG A 1006 -1.87 -7.27 -48.58
N PRO A 1007 -0.68 -7.89 -48.64
CA PRO A 1007 -0.02 -8.43 -47.45
C PRO A 1007 0.22 -7.35 -46.40
N ARG A 1008 -0.08 -7.66 -45.14
CA ARG A 1008 0.11 -6.76 -44.01
C ARG A 1008 1.50 -6.95 -43.43
N VAL A 1009 2.36 -5.95 -43.61
CA VAL A 1009 3.75 -5.98 -43.13
C VAL A 1009 3.88 -5.02 -41.96
N GLY A 1010 4.33 -5.51 -40.80
CA GLY A 1010 4.29 -4.74 -39.56
C GLY A 1010 5.63 -4.50 -38.87
N TRP A 1011 5.68 -3.46 -38.04
CA TRP A 1011 6.72 -3.21 -37.03
C TRP A 1011 6.06 -2.90 -35.69
N VAL A 1012 6.63 -3.41 -34.59
CA VAL A 1012 6.16 -3.18 -33.23
C VAL A 1012 7.34 -2.71 -32.38
N GLY A 1013 7.18 -1.59 -31.68
CA GLY A 1013 8.25 -1.05 -30.85
C GLY A 1013 7.85 0.19 -30.06
N THR A 1014 8.81 0.73 -29.31
CA THR A 1014 8.65 1.83 -28.35
C THR A 1014 9.31 3.12 -28.84
N ALA A 1015 9.15 4.22 -28.09
CA ALA A 1015 9.78 5.51 -28.42
C ALA A 1015 11.30 5.43 -28.50
N ALA A 1016 11.93 4.61 -27.65
CA ALA A 1016 13.37 4.40 -27.65
C ALA A 1016 13.86 3.72 -28.94
N GLU A 1017 13.01 2.93 -29.60
CA GLU A 1017 13.36 2.15 -30.80
C GLU A 1017 12.99 2.87 -32.10
N THR A 1018 12.64 4.16 -32.02
CA THR A 1018 12.30 4.95 -33.21
C THR A 1018 13.47 5.03 -34.21
N GLY A 1019 14.71 5.04 -33.72
CA GLY A 1019 15.92 5.00 -34.56
C GLY A 1019 15.95 3.73 -35.44
N ASP A 1020 15.64 2.58 -34.85
CA ASP A 1020 15.60 1.30 -35.55
C ASP A 1020 14.56 1.31 -36.69
N LEU A 1021 13.36 1.85 -36.45
CA LEU A 1021 12.34 2.00 -37.48
C LEU A 1021 12.83 2.88 -38.65
N LEU A 1022 13.64 3.91 -38.38
CA LEU A 1022 14.11 4.84 -39.42
C LEU A 1022 15.03 4.17 -40.44
N ILE A 1023 15.65 3.04 -40.14
CA ILE A 1023 16.40 2.21 -41.11
C ILE A 1023 15.48 1.78 -42.27
N LEU A 1024 14.23 1.48 -41.95
CA LEU A 1024 13.22 1.05 -42.92
C LEU A 1024 12.61 2.22 -43.71
N SER A 1025 13.07 3.47 -43.53
CA SER A 1025 12.44 4.64 -44.14
C SER A 1025 12.33 4.56 -45.66
N GLU A 1026 13.42 4.17 -46.34
CA GLU A 1026 13.42 4.03 -47.80
C GLU A 1026 12.75 2.74 -48.27
N VAL A 1027 12.79 1.68 -47.44
CA VAL A 1027 12.10 0.39 -47.70
C VAL A 1027 10.58 0.58 -47.69
N ILE A 1028 10.07 1.27 -46.66
CA ILE A 1028 8.66 1.59 -46.50
C ILE A 1028 8.14 2.38 -47.71
N LYS A 1029 8.92 3.37 -48.18
CA LYS A 1029 8.60 4.15 -49.38
C LYS A 1029 8.62 3.30 -50.65
N ALA A 1030 9.62 2.45 -50.82
CA ALA A 1030 9.79 1.63 -52.02
C ALA A 1030 8.66 0.60 -52.21
N LEU A 1031 8.12 0.06 -51.10
CA LEU A 1031 7.10 -0.98 -51.12
C LEU A 1031 5.68 -0.50 -50.79
N ALA A 1032 5.46 0.81 -50.65
CA ALA A 1032 4.18 1.39 -50.25
C ALA A 1032 2.98 0.97 -51.13
N ASP A 1033 3.21 0.70 -52.42
CA ASP A 1033 2.17 0.26 -53.35
C ASP A 1033 1.94 -1.26 -53.36
N ARG A 1034 2.80 -2.03 -52.70
CA ARG A 1034 2.77 -3.51 -52.70
C ARG A 1034 2.21 -4.12 -51.41
N VAL A 1035 2.35 -3.43 -50.27
CA VAL A 1035 1.98 -3.96 -48.94
C VAL A 1035 1.16 -2.96 -48.12
N GLU A 1036 0.43 -3.46 -47.11
CA GLU A 1036 -0.18 -2.61 -46.07
C GLU A 1036 0.78 -2.51 -44.87
N TRP A 1037 1.34 -1.33 -44.65
CA TRP A 1037 2.24 -1.08 -43.54
C TRP A 1037 1.49 -0.91 -42.21
N VAL A 1038 1.84 -1.73 -41.22
CA VAL A 1038 1.29 -1.71 -39.86
C VAL A 1038 2.37 -1.30 -38.86
N ILE A 1039 2.14 -0.28 -38.05
CA ILE A 1039 3.05 0.11 -36.97
C ILE A 1039 2.28 0.02 -35.65
N MET A 1040 2.82 -0.66 -34.64
CA MET A 1040 2.33 -0.55 -33.26
C MET A 1040 3.45 0.08 -32.42
N GLY A 1041 3.33 1.37 -32.15
CA GLY A 1041 4.42 2.17 -31.59
C GLY A 1041 4.52 3.56 -32.20
N PRO A 1042 5.58 4.31 -31.88
CA PRO A 1042 5.79 5.64 -32.41
C PRO A 1042 6.14 5.59 -33.90
N CYS A 1043 5.56 6.50 -34.67
CA CYS A 1043 5.86 6.69 -36.09
C CYS A 1043 6.17 8.15 -36.37
N THR A 1044 7.29 8.41 -37.03
CA THR A 1044 7.68 9.77 -37.42
C THR A 1044 6.75 10.34 -38.48
N ARG A 1045 6.55 11.67 -38.44
CA ARG A 1045 5.57 12.37 -39.29
C ARG A 1045 5.78 12.17 -40.80
N TRP A 1046 7.02 11.94 -41.24
CA TRP A 1046 7.34 11.78 -42.67
C TRP A 1046 7.15 10.35 -43.18
N LEU A 1047 7.07 9.35 -42.29
CA LEU A 1047 6.71 7.98 -42.66
C LEU A 1047 5.19 7.79 -42.68
N ARG A 1048 4.43 8.55 -41.88
CA ARG A 1048 2.96 8.48 -41.80
C ARG A 1048 2.23 8.36 -43.15
N PRO A 1049 2.61 9.07 -44.24
CA PRO A 1049 1.92 8.94 -45.53
C PRO A 1049 1.94 7.54 -46.16
N TYR A 1050 2.87 6.68 -45.73
CA TYR A 1050 3.04 5.32 -46.25
C TYR A 1050 2.48 4.24 -45.30
N ILE A 1051 2.09 4.62 -44.07
CA ILE A 1051 1.60 3.69 -43.03
C ILE A 1051 0.09 3.55 -43.14
N HIS A 1052 -0.40 2.31 -43.22
CA HIS A 1052 -1.81 2.00 -43.40
C HIS A 1052 -2.55 1.79 -42.07
N GLU A 1053 -1.84 1.33 -41.04
CA GLU A 1053 -2.42 1.09 -39.71
C GLU A 1053 -1.39 1.42 -38.62
N LEU A 1054 -1.66 2.44 -37.77
CA LEU A 1054 -0.81 2.85 -36.64
C LEU A 1054 -1.50 2.57 -35.31
N ARG A 1055 -0.95 1.69 -34.45
CA ARG A 1055 -1.48 1.30 -33.12
C ARG A 1055 -0.73 1.98 -31.98
N SER A 1056 -1.44 2.43 -30.95
CA SER A 1056 -0.80 2.74 -29.66
C SER A 1056 -0.23 1.46 -29.02
N PRO A 1057 0.96 1.53 -28.38
CA PRO A 1057 1.50 0.41 -27.62
C PRO A 1057 0.58 0.06 -26.45
N VAL A 1058 0.48 -1.24 -26.14
CA VAL A 1058 -0.29 -1.80 -25.03
C VAL A 1058 0.69 -2.62 -24.20
N GLU A 1059 0.70 -2.43 -22.89
CA GLU A 1059 1.58 -3.17 -21.98
C GLU A 1059 0.78 -4.13 -21.09
N GLY A 1060 1.49 -4.96 -20.32
CA GLY A 1060 0.89 -5.86 -19.34
C GLY A 1060 0.09 -7.01 -19.96
N THR A 1061 -0.92 -7.48 -19.24
CA THR A 1061 -1.65 -8.73 -19.55
C THR A 1061 -2.44 -8.69 -20.87
N LEU A 1062 -2.72 -7.50 -21.41
CA LEU A 1062 -3.45 -7.33 -22.67
C LEU A 1062 -2.52 -7.32 -23.90
N PHE A 1063 -1.21 -7.17 -23.70
CA PHE A 1063 -0.25 -7.07 -24.80
C PHE A 1063 -0.24 -8.29 -25.73
N PRO A 1064 -0.18 -9.55 -25.24
CA PRO A 1064 -0.11 -10.73 -26.12
C PRO A 1064 -1.31 -10.84 -27.07
N GLY A 1065 -2.53 -10.62 -26.55
CA GLY A 1065 -3.75 -10.62 -27.36
C GLY A 1065 -3.83 -9.44 -28.33
N THR A 1066 -3.32 -8.27 -27.93
CA THR A 1066 -3.26 -7.09 -28.81
C THR A 1066 -2.29 -7.32 -29.96
N LEU A 1067 -1.12 -7.88 -29.68
CA LEU A 1067 -0.10 -8.20 -30.67
C LEU A 1067 -0.63 -9.21 -31.70
N ALA A 1068 -1.27 -10.31 -31.24
CA ALA A 1068 -1.90 -11.28 -32.12
C ALA A 1068 -3.01 -10.65 -33.00
N SER A 1069 -3.77 -9.69 -32.46
CA SER A 1069 -4.84 -9.00 -33.18
C SER A 1069 -4.38 -8.09 -34.33
N LEU A 1070 -3.07 -7.88 -34.49
CA LEU A 1070 -2.51 -7.14 -35.64
C LEU A 1070 -2.71 -7.91 -36.95
N ASN A 1071 -2.82 -9.24 -36.88
CA ASN A 1071 -3.02 -10.14 -38.02
C ASN A 1071 -2.00 -9.85 -39.16
N LEU A 1072 -0.71 -9.83 -38.80
CA LEU A 1072 0.38 -9.54 -39.74
C LEU A 1072 0.69 -10.76 -40.59
N ASP A 1073 0.91 -10.53 -41.89
CA ASP A 1073 1.41 -11.55 -42.82
C ASP A 1073 2.94 -11.65 -42.78
N LEU A 1074 3.61 -10.60 -42.30
CA LEU A 1074 5.05 -10.49 -42.12
C LEU A 1074 5.34 -9.40 -41.06
N VAL A 1075 6.32 -9.62 -40.19
CA VAL A 1075 6.79 -8.60 -39.25
C VAL A 1075 8.29 -8.32 -39.46
N LEU A 1076 8.67 -7.06 -39.31
CA LEU A 1076 10.04 -6.59 -39.47
C LEU A 1076 10.61 -6.18 -38.11
N ALA A 1077 11.83 -6.61 -37.83
CA ALA A 1077 12.59 -6.24 -36.64
C ALA A 1077 13.94 -5.60 -37.05
N PRO A 1078 13.93 -4.31 -37.46
CA PRO A 1078 15.15 -3.58 -37.76
C PRO A 1078 15.91 -3.27 -36.47
N ALA A 1079 17.22 -3.06 -36.59
CA ALA A 1079 18.08 -2.68 -35.47
C ALA A 1079 19.32 -1.92 -35.96
N GLU A 1080 19.60 -0.75 -35.37
CA GLU A 1080 20.84 0.01 -35.61
C GLU A 1080 22.07 -0.74 -35.07
N SER A 1081 23.21 -0.59 -35.75
CA SER A 1081 24.48 -1.20 -35.34
C SER A 1081 25.06 -0.47 -34.11
N ASN A 1082 24.68 -0.91 -32.92
CA ASN A 1082 25.16 -0.38 -31.65
C ASN A 1082 25.22 -1.46 -30.56
N LEU A 1083 25.82 -1.15 -29.39
CA LEU A 1083 26.01 -2.14 -28.31
C LEU A 1083 24.70 -2.62 -27.68
N ILE A 1084 23.66 -1.78 -27.68
CA ILE A 1084 22.35 -2.12 -27.10
C ILE A 1084 21.67 -3.19 -27.96
N ASN A 1085 21.61 -2.97 -29.27
CA ASN A 1085 20.94 -3.86 -30.22
C ASN A 1085 21.71 -5.16 -30.46
N THR A 1086 23.04 -5.10 -30.52
CA THR A 1086 23.88 -6.31 -30.68
C THR A 1086 23.82 -7.26 -29.49
N SER A 1087 23.49 -6.75 -28.31
CA SER A 1087 23.35 -7.53 -27.07
C SER A 1087 21.90 -7.80 -26.65
N LYS A 1088 20.93 -7.27 -27.41
CA LYS A 1088 19.51 -7.29 -27.08
C LYS A 1088 18.95 -8.70 -27.06
N SER A 1089 18.10 -8.98 -26.06
CA SER A 1089 17.35 -10.24 -25.98
C SER A 1089 16.46 -10.44 -27.20
N PRO A 1090 16.29 -11.69 -27.69
CA PRO A 1090 15.40 -12.00 -28.81
C PRO A 1090 13.91 -11.94 -28.43
N VAL A 1091 13.53 -11.44 -27.25
CA VAL A 1091 12.15 -11.47 -26.71
C VAL A 1091 11.09 -11.02 -27.71
N ALA A 1092 11.30 -9.91 -28.44
CA ALA A 1092 10.35 -9.44 -29.44
C ALA A 1092 10.13 -10.47 -30.57
N LEU A 1093 11.20 -11.17 -31.00
CA LEU A 1093 11.11 -12.20 -32.02
C LEU A 1093 10.33 -13.42 -31.50
N LEU A 1094 10.49 -13.76 -30.22
CA LEU A 1094 9.72 -14.83 -29.58
C LEU A 1094 8.23 -14.46 -29.52
N GLU A 1095 7.91 -13.22 -29.15
CA GLU A 1095 6.54 -12.72 -29.07
C GLU A 1095 5.85 -12.73 -30.45
N PHE A 1096 6.57 -12.33 -31.50
CA PHE A 1096 6.11 -12.44 -32.88
C PHE A 1096 5.93 -13.89 -33.33
N GLY A 1097 6.89 -14.75 -32.99
CA GLY A 1097 6.82 -16.18 -33.27
C GLY A 1097 5.63 -16.85 -32.60
N ALA A 1098 5.35 -16.55 -31.33
CA ALA A 1098 4.18 -17.05 -30.61
C ALA A 1098 2.85 -16.64 -31.28
N CYS A 1099 2.80 -15.45 -31.88
CA CYS A 1099 1.67 -14.99 -32.70
C CYS A 1099 1.60 -15.68 -34.07
N GLY A 1100 2.61 -16.45 -34.48
CA GLY A 1100 2.71 -17.10 -35.78
C GLY A 1100 3.05 -16.17 -36.93
N PHE A 1101 3.68 -15.03 -36.64
CA PHE A 1101 4.14 -14.08 -37.65
C PHE A 1101 5.49 -14.50 -38.22
N PRO A 1102 5.66 -14.56 -39.55
CA PRO A 1102 6.97 -14.70 -40.17
C PRO A 1102 7.80 -13.44 -39.93
N VAL A 1103 9.10 -13.59 -39.65
CA VAL A 1103 9.98 -12.48 -39.22
C VAL A 1103 11.12 -12.25 -40.23
N ILE A 1104 11.34 -10.98 -40.59
CA ILE A 1104 12.61 -10.50 -41.18
C ILE A 1104 13.27 -9.55 -40.19
N CYS A 1105 14.55 -9.76 -39.87
CA CYS A 1105 15.26 -8.95 -38.89
C CYS A 1105 16.64 -8.50 -39.38
N SER A 1106 17.17 -7.43 -38.80
CA SER A 1106 18.56 -7.03 -39.02
C SER A 1106 19.52 -8.14 -38.57
N ASP A 1107 20.60 -8.34 -39.32
CA ASP A 1107 21.71 -9.24 -38.98
C ASP A 1107 22.52 -8.78 -37.74
N VAL A 1108 22.37 -7.52 -37.34
CA VAL A 1108 22.91 -6.94 -36.10
C VAL A 1108 22.35 -7.60 -34.83
N LEU A 1109 21.09 -8.08 -34.86
CA LEU A 1109 20.46 -8.68 -33.68
C LEU A 1109 21.11 -10.02 -33.34
N SER A 1110 21.33 -10.27 -32.05
CA SER A 1110 21.78 -11.57 -31.56
C SER A 1110 20.61 -12.57 -31.60
N VAL A 1111 20.45 -13.23 -32.75
CA VAL A 1111 19.40 -14.22 -32.96
C VAL A 1111 19.95 -15.65 -32.79
N PRO A 1112 19.34 -16.48 -31.94
CA PRO A 1112 19.62 -17.91 -31.83
C PRO A 1112 19.55 -18.66 -33.17
N GLU A 1113 20.39 -19.69 -33.35
CA GLU A 1113 20.45 -20.45 -34.62
C GLU A 1113 19.19 -21.29 -34.90
N ASP A 1114 18.49 -21.68 -33.85
CA ASP A 1114 17.29 -22.53 -33.90
C ASP A 1114 15.99 -21.74 -34.15
N LEU A 1115 16.02 -20.41 -34.15
CA LEU A 1115 14.88 -19.58 -34.53
C LEU A 1115 14.86 -19.35 -36.05
N PRO A 1116 13.85 -19.90 -36.78
CA PRO A 1116 13.77 -19.78 -38.23
C PRO A 1116 13.27 -18.40 -38.65
N VAL A 1117 14.17 -17.41 -38.67
CA VAL A 1117 13.93 -16.04 -39.13
C VAL A 1117 14.79 -15.71 -40.35
N THR A 1118 14.37 -14.73 -41.14
CA THR A 1118 15.18 -14.23 -42.26
C THR A 1118 16.03 -13.04 -41.80
N ARG A 1119 17.36 -13.16 -41.90
CA ARG A 1119 18.30 -12.09 -41.53
C ARG A 1119 18.74 -11.31 -42.75
N VAL A 1120 18.84 -9.99 -42.64
CA VAL A 1120 19.28 -9.10 -43.71
C VAL A 1120 20.23 -8.03 -43.20
N GLU A 1121 21.18 -7.63 -44.04
CA GLU A 1121 22.01 -6.46 -43.81
C GLU A 1121 21.14 -5.19 -43.80
N ASN A 1122 21.58 -4.15 -43.09
CA ASN A 1122 20.90 -2.84 -43.02
C ASN A 1122 21.03 -2.00 -44.32
N GLU A 1123 20.98 -2.65 -45.48
CA GLU A 1123 20.90 -2.02 -46.78
C GLU A 1123 19.45 -2.05 -47.33
N THR A 1124 18.98 -0.93 -47.88
CA THR A 1124 17.62 -0.82 -48.42
C THR A 1124 17.29 -1.92 -49.43
N ASN A 1125 18.22 -2.26 -50.33
CA ASN A 1125 18.00 -3.28 -51.36
C ASN A 1125 17.85 -4.69 -50.77
N ALA A 1126 18.59 -5.01 -49.70
CA ALA A 1126 18.52 -6.31 -49.03
C ALA A 1126 17.17 -6.49 -48.35
N TRP A 1127 16.70 -5.47 -47.60
CA TRP A 1127 15.37 -5.45 -47.01
C TRP A 1127 14.24 -5.57 -48.04
N VAL A 1128 14.30 -4.77 -49.11
CA VAL A 1128 13.29 -4.82 -50.19
C VAL A 1128 13.26 -6.21 -50.81
N SER A 1129 14.41 -6.77 -51.20
CA SER A 1129 14.46 -8.10 -51.84
C SER A 1129 13.92 -9.20 -50.92
N ALA A 1130 14.25 -9.17 -49.63
CA ALA A 1130 13.77 -10.15 -48.67
C ALA A 1130 12.26 -10.04 -48.44
N ILE A 1131 11.71 -8.83 -48.35
CA ILE A 1131 10.26 -8.62 -48.21
C ILE A 1131 9.55 -9.13 -49.47
N GLU A 1132 10.04 -8.78 -50.66
CA GLU A 1132 9.46 -9.20 -51.94
C GLU A 1132 9.38 -10.74 -52.06
N GLN A 1133 10.46 -11.44 -51.69
CA GLN A 1133 10.47 -12.91 -51.68
C GLN A 1133 9.39 -13.52 -50.78
N HIS A 1134 9.08 -12.89 -49.64
CA HIS A 1134 8.05 -13.37 -48.72
C HIS A 1134 6.65 -13.07 -49.24
N ILE A 1135 6.40 -11.85 -49.72
CA ILE A 1135 5.08 -11.42 -50.16
C ILE A 1135 4.67 -12.02 -51.52
N ASP A 1136 5.64 -12.40 -52.36
CA ASP A 1136 5.37 -13.09 -53.63
C ASP A 1136 5.01 -14.57 -53.45
N GLN A 1137 5.27 -15.14 -52.27
CA GLN A 1137 4.98 -16.53 -51.91
C GLN A 1137 4.34 -16.63 -50.53
N LEU A 1138 3.14 -16.06 -50.37
CA LEU A 1138 2.46 -15.96 -49.07
C LEU A 1138 2.22 -17.31 -48.36
N ASP A 1139 2.00 -18.39 -49.10
CA ASP A 1139 1.84 -19.73 -48.50
C ASP A 1139 3.17 -20.27 -47.93
N GLU A 1140 4.31 -19.94 -48.55
CA GLU A 1140 5.64 -20.23 -47.99
C GLU A 1140 5.93 -19.32 -46.81
N CYS A 1141 5.61 -18.03 -46.91
CA CYS A 1141 5.72 -17.07 -45.81
C CYS A 1141 4.95 -17.56 -44.58
N ALA A 1142 3.69 -17.95 -44.77
CA ALA A 1142 2.83 -18.51 -43.74
C ALA A 1142 3.45 -19.77 -43.10
N ARG A 1143 4.05 -20.67 -43.89
CA ARG A 1143 4.76 -21.85 -43.37
C ARG A 1143 5.99 -21.49 -42.54
N LYS A 1144 6.74 -20.44 -42.91
CA LYS A 1144 7.84 -19.92 -42.08
C LYS A 1144 7.34 -19.38 -40.74
N GLY A 1145 6.20 -18.69 -40.72
CA GLY A 1145 5.56 -18.25 -39.48
C GLY A 1145 5.11 -19.41 -38.59
N ASP A 1146 4.57 -20.49 -39.18
CA ASP A 1146 4.22 -21.71 -38.43
C ASP A 1146 5.46 -22.41 -37.88
N ALA A 1147 6.54 -22.49 -38.66
CA ALA A 1147 7.81 -23.07 -38.21
C ALA A 1147 8.41 -22.26 -37.05
N LEU A 1148 8.38 -20.92 -37.11
CA LEU A 1148 8.83 -20.06 -36.03
C LEU A 1148 7.97 -20.23 -34.78
N ARG A 1149 6.64 -20.28 -34.92
CA ARG A 1149 5.72 -20.55 -33.81
C ARG A 1149 6.04 -21.88 -33.14
N GLN A 1150 6.23 -22.93 -33.94
CA GLN A 1150 6.55 -24.26 -33.43
C GLN A 1150 7.87 -24.25 -32.67
N ALA A 1151 8.93 -23.64 -33.23
CA ALA A 1151 10.22 -23.50 -32.55
C ALA A 1151 10.10 -22.74 -31.21
N VAL A 1152 9.31 -21.66 -31.17
CA VAL A 1152 9.08 -20.88 -29.95
C VAL A 1152 8.32 -21.69 -28.89
N ILE A 1153 7.25 -22.38 -29.28
CA ILE A 1153 6.45 -23.21 -28.36
C ILE A 1153 7.27 -24.38 -27.80
N ASP A 1154 8.08 -25.03 -28.64
CA ASP A 1154 8.82 -26.23 -28.27
C ASP A 1154 10.05 -25.93 -27.41
N ASN A 1155 10.78 -24.85 -27.71
CA ASN A 1155 12.11 -24.62 -27.12
C ASN A 1155 12.25 -23.29 -26.35
N TRP A 1156 11.37 -22.30 -26.58
CA TRP A 1156 11.51 -20.94 -26.03
C TRP A 1156 10.44 -20.55 -25.01
N MET A 1157 9.66 -21.52 -24.54
CA MET A 1157 8.77 -21.36 -23.39
C MET A 1157 9.51 -21.58 -22.08
N LEU A 1158 9.08 -20.89 -21.01
CA LEU A 1158 9.61 -21.07 -19.67
C LEU A 1158 9.05 -22.37 -19.07
N GLU A 1159 9.68 -23.48 -19.43
CA GLU A 1159 9.38 -24.83 -18.93
C GLU A 1159 10.43 -25.32 -17.92
N ALA A 1160 10.21 -26.52 -17.36
CA ALA A 1160 10.97 -27.06 -16.23
C ALA A 1160 12.51 -26.98 -16.39
N ASP A 1161 13.06 -27.40 -17.53
CA ASP A 1161 14.52 -27.40 -17.76
C ASP A 1161 15.12 -25.98 -17.72
N HIS A 1162 14.39 -24.98 -18.22
CA HIS A 1162 14.82 -23.57 -18.20
C HIS A 1162 14.61 -22.93 -16.84
N LEU A 1163 13.57 -23.35 -16.14
CA LEU A 1163 13.30 -22.93 -14.77
C LEU A 1163 14.42 -23.39 -13.82
N GLN A 1164 15.01 -24.56 -14.08
CA GLN A 1164 16.14 -25.08 -13.32
C GLN A 1164 17.37 -24.15 -13.38
N ALA A 1165 17.66 -23.52 -14.53
CA ALA A 1165 18.78 -22.57 -14.63
C ALA A 1165 18.58 -21.34 -13.72
N TRP A 1166 17.35 -20.83 -13.64
CA TRP A 1166 17.01 -19.76 -12.69
C TRP A 1166 17.11 -20.21 -11.23
N ARG A 1167 16.67 -21.44 -10.95
CA ARG A 1167 16.82 -22.06 -9.64
C ARG A 1167 18.29 -22.13 -9.23
N ASP A 1168 19.16 -22.67 -10.07
CA ASP A 1168 20.59 -22.85 -9.76
C ASP A 1168 21.32 -21.49 -9.59
N ALA A 1169 20.86 -20.46 -10.30
CA ALA A 1169 21.40 -19.12 -10.21
C ALA A 1169 21.00 -18.38 -8.92
N TRP A 1170 19.77 -18.61 -8.45
CA TRP A 1170 19.21 -17.91 -7.29
C TRP A 1170 19.34 -18.69 -6.00
N LEU A 1171 19.33 -20.01 -6.06
CA LEU A 1171 19.44 -20.89 -4.91
C LEU A 1171 20.85 -21.47 -4.93
N LYS A 1172 21.66 -21.00 -3.98
CA LYS A 1172 23.00 -21.55 -3.77
C LYS A 1172 22.89 -23.07 -3.57
N GLY A 1173 23.58 -23.85 -4.41
CA GLY A 1173 23.70 -25.30 -4.25
C GLY A 1173 24.42 -25.73 -2.98
#